data_AF-A0A6N7CFG6-F1
#
_entry.id   AF-A0A6N7CFG6-F1
#
_cell.length_a   1.000
_cell.length_b   1.000
_cell.length_c   1.000
_cell.angle_alpha   90.00
_cell.angle_beta   90.00
_cell.angle_gamma   90.00
#
_symmetry.space_group_name_H-M   'P 1'
#
loop_
_entity.id
_entity.type
_entity.pdbx_description
1 polymer ?
#
loop_
_entity_poly.entity_id
_entity_poly.type
_entity_poly.pdbx_seq_one_letter_code
_entity_poly.pdbx_strand_id
1 'polypeptide(L)'
;MTGANSTKLERVAIRFAGDSGDGMQLTGDRFTSEAAAFGNDLATQPNFPAEIRAPQGTLPGVSSFQIQIADYDILTAGDRPDVLVAMNPAALKANVADLPRGGMIIVNTDEFTKRNLAKVGYATSPLDDDSLEDYVVHPVAMSTLTSGAVEPAGLSRKDGERAKNMFALGLLSWMYNRPTHGIERFLQVKFAEKPQIAEGNLLAFRAGWNYGETTESFATTYEVSAATLPPATYRQVTGNTALAYGVVTAGRLASRDVFLGTYPITPASDILHELSKHRNLGVTTFQAEDEIAGIGAALGASIGGALGVTSTSGPGLALKSEAIGLAVMTEVPLLVIDVQRGGPSTGLPTKTEQSDLLQAMYGRNGESPVAVIAPCSPADCFGAAVEAARIAFTYRTPVLLLSDGAIANGSEPWAVPDVSALDRIDPGVDTAPPADGEFAPYVRDRETLARAMAIPGTPGLEHRIGGLEKADGSGDISYDPANHDLMVRLRQAKIDGITVPDAVVDDPSGEADLLLVGWGSSYGPIGEACRRARREGKKVAHVHVRNLNPLPANLGAVLRSYGTVVAPEMNLGQLAMILRSRFLVDVQSVTKVKGLAFLGDELHEVIDSALAGTLREHELAKTSNALASATYRSTGPRQEESA
;
A
#
# COMPACT_ATOMS: atom_id res chain seq x y z
N MET A 1 -9.31 3.53 -43.54
CA MET A 1 -10.59 3.27 -42.84
C MET A 1 -11.00 1.85 -43.14
N THR A 2 -10.58 0.93 -42.28
CA THR A 2 -11.14 -0.41 -42.09
C THR A 2 -11.10 -0.57 -40.57
N GLY A 3 -12.18 -0.14 -39.91
CA GLY A 3 -12.25 -0.22 -38.45
C GLY A 3 -12.22 -1.68 -38.07
N ALA A 4 -11.22 -2.09 -37.29
CA ALA A 4 -11.28 -3.33 -36.54
C ALA A 4 -12.62 -3.35 -35.78
N ASN A 5 -13.31 -4.48 -35.74
CA ASN A 5 -14.43 -4.67 -34.83
C ASN A 5 -13.90 -4.37 -33.41
N SER A 6 -14.34 -3.27 -32.82
CA SER A 6 -13.95 -2.86 -31.46
C SER A 6 -15.10 -3.18 -30.51
N THR A 7 -14.83 -3.96 -29.46
CA THR A 7 -15.81 -4.25 -28.40
C THR A 7 -15.59 -3.29 -27.24
N LYS A 8 -16.66 -2.60 -26.80
CA LYS A 8 -16.61 -1.75 -25.62
C LYS A 8 -16.64 -2.60 -24.35
N LEU A 9 -15.73 -2.31 -23.43
CA LEU A 9 -15.68 -2.89 -22.10
C LEU A 9 -15.78 -1.77 -21.06
N GLU A 10 -16.60 -1.95 -20.02
CA GLU A 10 -16.68 -1.02 -18.88
C GLU A 10 -15.42 -1.11 -18.00
N ARG A 11 -14.85 -2.31 -17.88
CA ARG A 11 -13.59 -2.55 -17.17
C ARG A 11 -12.80 -3.71 -17.77
N VAL A 12 -11.51 -3.77 -17.46
CA VAL A 12 -10.69 -4.96 -17.72
C VAL A 12 -9.53 -5.05 -16.73
N ALA A 13 -9.28 -6.25 -16.21
CA ALA A 13 -8.13 -6.58 -15.38
C ALA A 13 -7.11 -7.39 -16.18
N ILE A 14 -5.87 -6.91 -16.25
CA ILE A 14 -4.78 -7.52 -17.02
C ILE A 14 -3.65 -7.86 -16.05
N ARG A 15 -3.17 -9.11 -16.10
CA ARG A 15 -2.03 -9.56 -15.31
C ARG A 15 -0.86 -9.94 -16.21
N PHE A 16 0.25 -9.24 -16.02
CA PHE A 16 1.54 -9.60 -16.57
C PHE A 16 2.27 -10.52 -15.62
N ALA A 17 2.70 -11.69 -16.09
CA ALA A 17 3.41 -12.66 -15.27
C ALA A 17 4.66 -13.19 -15.99
N GLY A 18 5.78 -13.23 -15.26
CA GLY A 18 7.07 -13.66 -15.77
C GLY A 18 8.06 -13.89 -14.62
N ASP A 19 9.34 -14.06 -14.94
CA ASP A 19 10.36 -14.20 -13.89
C ASP A 19 10.75 -12.83 -13.32
N SER A 20 11.23 -12.82 -12.07
CA SER A 20 11.94 -11.67 -11.53
C SER A 20 13.07 -11.24 -12.48
N GLY A 21 13.08 -9.97 -12.87
CA GLY A 21 14.04 -9.42 -13.83
C GLY A 21 13.59 -9.42 -15.30
N ASP A 22 12.48 -10.09 -15.66
CA ASP A 22 11.89 -10.00 -17.01
C ASP A 22 11.20 -8.65 -17.28
N GLY A 23 11.16 -7.75 -16.29
CA GLY A 23 10.62 -6.40 -16.46
C GLY A 23 9.09 -6.33 -16.47
N MET A 24 8.40 -7.28 -15.84
CA MET A 24 6.92 -7.29 -15.76
C MET A 24 6.38 -6.07 -15.02
N GLN A 25 7.06 -5.67 -13.94
CA GLN A 25 6.74 -4.45 -13.19
C GLN A 25 6.86 -3.21 -14.10
N LEU A 26 7.95 -3.12 -14.86
CA LEU A 26 8.16 -2.02 -15.80
C LEU A 26 7.07 -1.97 -16.88
N THR A 27 6.74 -3.11 -17.48
CA THR A 27 5.69 -3.19 -18.49
C THR A 27 4.33 -2.78 -17.93
N GLY A 28 3.98 -3.30 -16.75
CA GLY A 28 2.77 -2.94 -16.02
C GLY A 28 2.69 -1.44 -15.70
N ASP A 29 3.76 -0.87 -15.13
CA ASP A 29 3.85 0.56 -14.83
C ASP A 29 3.66 1.42 -16.09
N ARG A 30 4.23 1.02 -17.23
CA ARG A 30 4.07 1.77 -18.48
C ARG A 30 2.67 1.72 -19.02
N PHE A 31 2.06 0.54 -19.03
CA PHE A 31 0.67 0.40 -19.43
C PHE A 31 -0.24 1.25 -18.51
N THR A 32 0.07 1.29 -17.21
CA THR A 32 -0.63 2.14 -16.23
C THR A 32 -0.50 3.62 -16.53
N SER A 33 0.71 4.11 -16.82
CA SER A 33 0.93 5.52 -17.14
C SER A 33 0.16 5.95 -18.40
N GLU A 34 0.05 5.09 -19.42
CA GLU A 34 -0.75 5.40 -20.61
C GLU A 34 -2.26 5.33 -20.36
N ALA A 35 -2.72 4.37 -19.55
CA ALA A 35 -4.12 4.30 -19.15
C ALA A 35 -4.54 5.58 -18.39
N ALA A 36 -3.69 6.07 -17.48
CA ALA A 36 -3.90 7.34 -16.80
C ALA A 36 -3.91 8.52 -17.78
N ALA A 37 -2.97 8.57 -18.73
CA ALA A 37 -2.90 9.63 -19.74
C ALA A 37 -4.11 9.64 -20.69
N PHE A 38 -4.71 8.48 -20.95
CA PHE A 38 -5.96 8.35 -21.70
C PHE A 38 -7.20 8.80 -20.89
N GLY A 39 -7.06 8.94 -19.57
CA GLY A 39 -8.13 9.35 -18.67
C GLY A 39 -8.94 8.19 -18.08
N ASN A 40 -8.42 6.95 -18.11
CA ASN A 40 -9.04 5.85 -17.37
C ASN A 40 -8.82 6.03 -15.87
N ASP A 41 -9.81 5.59 -15.09
CA ASP A 41 -9.54 5.26 -13.70
C ASP A 41 -8.83 3.91 -13.64
N LEU A 42 -7.95 3.74 -12.64
CA LEU A 42 -7.08 2.58 -12.56
C LEU A 42 -6.69 2.23 -11.13
N ALA A 43 -6.37 0.95 -10.94
CA ALA A 43 -5.75 0.46 -9.72
C ALA A 43 -4.75 -0.65 -10.08
N THR A 44 -3.60 -0.67 -9.39
CA THR A 44 -2.55 -1.66 -9.64
C THR A 44 -2.21 -2.49 -8.41
N GLN A 45 -1.77 -3.71 -8.66
CA GLN A 45 -1.28 -4.62 -7.64
C GLN A 45 0.01 -5.30 -8.12
N PRO A 46 1.18 -4.73 -7.77
CA PRO A 46 2.46 -5.41 -7.91
C PRO A 46 2.53 -6.63 -6.99
N ASN A 47 3.05 -7.74 -7.49
CA ASN A 47 3.31 -8.93 -6.71
C ASN A 47 4.74 -9.43 -6.96
N PHE A 48 5.59 -9.24 -5.95
CA PHE A 48 6.99 -9.61 -5.99
C PHE A 48 7.20 -11.02 -5.40
N PRO A 49 8.14 -11.79 -5.97
CA PRO A 49 8.57 -13.04 -5.35
C PRO A 49 9.23 -12.77 -3.99
N ALA A 50 9.18 -13.77 -3.09
CA ALA A 50 9.81 -13.66 -1.78
C ALA A 50 11.35 -13.64 -1.89
N GLU A 51 11.91 -14.30 -2.90
CA GLU A 51 13.34 -14.38 -3.15
C GLU A 51 13.79 -13.34 -4.19
N ILE A 52 14.82 -12.56 -3.86
CA ILE A 52 15.41 -11.55 -4.76
C ILE A 52 15.98 -12.20 -6.03
N ARG A 53 16.49 -13.45 -5.93
CA ARG A 53 17.09 -14.21 -7.04
C ARG A 53 16.68 -15.68 -7.02
N ALA A 54 15.38 -15.94 -6.98
CA ALA A 54 14.90 -17.30 -7.27
C ALA A 54 15.37 -17.75 -8.67
N PRO A 55 15.64 -19.05 -8.88
CA PRO A 55 16.04 -19.56 -10.17
C PRO A 55 14.98 -19.25 -11.25
N GLN A 56 15.42 -18.74 -12.41
CA GLN A 56 14.52 -18.44 -13.52
C GLN A 56 13.73 -19.66 -13.99
N GLY A 57 12.44 -19.46 -14.29
CA GLY A 57 11.50 -20.49 -14.69
C GLY A 57 11.06 -21.40 -13.54
N THR A 58 11.07 -20.91 -12.30
CA THR A 58 10.54 -21.62 -11.12
C THR A 58 9.39 -20.86 -10.48
N LEU A 59 8.49 -21.56 -9.79
CA LEU A 59 7.34 -20.93 -9.13
C LEU A 59 7.72 -19.85 -8.09
N PRO A 60 8.75 -20.03 -7.23
CA PRO A 60 9.17 -18.99 -6.29
C PRO A 60 9.74 -17.74 -6.96
N GLY A 61 10.17 -17.83 -8.22
CA GLY A 61 10.73 -16.71 -8.98
C GLY A 61 9.72 -15.92 -9.81
N VAL A 62 8.45 -16.32 -9.79
CA VAL A 62 7.40 -15.63 -10.54
C VAL A 62 7.13 -14.26 -9.92
N SER A 63 7.24 -13.24 -10.76
CA SER A 63 6.80 -11.88 -10.50
C SER A 63 5.56 -11.60 -11.35
N SER A 64 4.59 -10.92 -10.78
CA SER A 64 3.42 -10.45 -11.53
C SER A 64 3.06 -9.00 -11.23
N PHE A 65 2.36 -8.38 -12.18
CA PHE A 65 1.80 -7.04 -12.05
C PHE A 65 0.38 -7.10 -12.61
N GLN A 66 -0.61 -6.79 -11.77
CA GLN A 66 -1.99 -6.67 -12.20
C GLN A 66 -2.39 -5.20 -12.28
N ILE A 67 -3.12 -4.85 -13.34
CA ILE A 67 -3.76 -3.56 -13.51
C ILE A 67 -5.23 -3.79 -13.84
N GLN A 68 -6.12 -3.06 -13.17
CA GLN A 68 -7.48 -2.86 -13.64
C GLN A 68 -7.61 -1.44 -14.18
N ILE A 69 -8.29 -1.31 -15.32
CA ILE A 69 -8.68 -0.03 -15.91
C ILE A 69 -10.19 -0.06 -16.14
N ALA A 70 -10.85 1.08 -15.93
CA ALA A 70 -12.30 1.21 -16.10
C ALA A 70 -12.69 2.59 -16.65
N ASP A 71 -13.95 2.69 -17.09
CA ASP A 71 -14.63 3.94 -17.45
C ASP A 71 -15.47 4.52 -16.29
N TYR A 72 -15.34 3.95 -15.10
CA TYR A 72 -15.95 4.41 -13.86
C TYR A 72 -14.96 4.28 -12.69
N ASP A 73 -15.31 4.87 -11.54
CA ASP A 73 -14.52 4.84 -10.31
C ASP A 73 -14.37 3.41 -9.74
N ILE A 74 -13.13 2.90 -9.69
CA ILE A 74 -12.78 1.58 -9.18
C ILE A 74 -11.92 1.69 -7.91
N LEU A 75 -12.12 0.73 -7.01
CA LEU A 75 -11.44 0.74 -5.70
C LEU A 75 -10.37 -0.35 -5.55
N THR A 76 -10.26 -1.26 -6.52
CA THR A 76 -9.33 -2.40 -6.46
C THR A 76 -8.71 -2.66 -7.83
N ALA A 77 -7.56 -3.32 -7.83
CA ALA A 77 -6.90 -3.78 -9.06
C ALA A 77 -7.60 -4.99 -9.72
N GLY A 78 -8.78 -5.37 -9.24
CA GLY A 78 -9.56 -6.52 -9.68
C GLY A 78 -9.24 -7.78 -8.91
N ASP A 79 -10.25 -8.60 -8.63
CA ASP A 79 -10.03 -9.85 -7.89
C ASP A 79 -9.33 -10.91 -8.72
N ARG A 80 -9.69 -10.96 -10.00
CA ARG A 80 -9.22 -11.92 -10.98
C ARG A 80 -8.86 -11.20 -12.28
N PRO A 81 -7.80 -11.61 -12.98
CA PRO A 81 -7.52 -11.07 -14.29
C PRO A 81 -8.60 -11.54 -15.28
N ASP A 82 -8.92 -10.71 -16.26
CA ASP A 82 -9.64 -11.09 -17.48
C ASP A 82 -8.65 -11.56 -18.56
N VAL A 83 -7.42 -11.02 -18.52
CA VAL A 83 -6.31 -11.35 -19.42
C VAL A 83 -5.05 -11.70 -18.63
N LEU A 84 -4.48 -12.87 -18.89
CA LEU A 84 -3.19 -13.30 -18.37
C LEU A 84 -2.13 -13.30 -19.48
N VAL A 85 -1.11 -12.46 -19.35
CA VAL A 85 0.10 -12.51 -20.18
C VAL A 85 1.15 -13.34 -19.47
N ALA A 86 1.38 -14.57 -19.95
CA ALA A 86 2.30 -15.53 -19.36
C ALA A 86 3.60 -15.64 -20.18
N MET A 87 4.70 -15.14 -19.63
CA MET A 87 6.00 -15.15 -20.31
C MET A 87 6.69 -16.50 -20.34
N ASN A 88 6.30 -17.44 -19.47
CA ASN A 88 6.89 -18.77 -19.37
C ASN A 88 5.91 -19.76 -18.65
N PRO A 89 6.22 -21.07 -18.60
CA PRO A 89 5.36 -22.06 -17.93
C PRO A 89 5.17 -21.84 -16.41
N ALA A 90 6.16 -21.25 -15.72
CA ALA A 90 6.05 -20.94 -14.30
C ALA A 90 5.01 -19.85 -14.04
N ALA A 91 5.06 -18.77 -14.84
CA ALA A 91 4.11 -17.68 -14.82
C ALA A 91 2.69 -18.16 -15.11
N LEU A 92 2.51 -19.07 -16.09
CA LEU A 92 1.22 -19.69 -16.36
C LEU A 92 0.74 -20.50 -15.15
N LYS A 93 1.54 -21.46 -14.67
CA LYS A 93 1.16 -22.36 -13.58
C LYS A 93 0.82 -21.61 -12.28
N ALA A 94 1.54 -20.52 -11.99
CA ALA A 94 1.33 -19.73 -10.78
C ALA A 94 0.06 -18.88 -10.81
N ASN A 95 -0.52 -18.59 -11.97
CA ASN A 95 -1.60 -17.60 -12.11
C ASN A 95 -2.86 -18.11 -12.83
N VAL A 96 -2.78 -19.22 -13.57
CA VAL A 96 -3.91 -19.70 -14.39
C VAL A 96 -5.15 -20.04 -13.55
N ALA A 97 -4.97 -20.49 -12.29
CA ALA A 97 -6.07 -20.80 -11.39
C ALA A 97 -6.91 -19.57 -10.99
N ASP A 98 -6.34 -18.36 -11.10
CA ASP A 98 -7.05 -17.11 -10.81
C ASP A 98 -7.84 -16.61 -12.03
N LEU A 99 -7.53 -17.10 -13.23
CA LEU A 99 -8.22 -16.70 -14.46
C LEU A 99 -9.60 -17.38 -14.52
N PRO A 100 -10.70 -16.63 -14.73
CA PRO A 100 -12.02 -17.23 -14.88
C PRO A 100 -12.12 -18.00 -16.21
N ARG A 101 -13.07 -18.95 -16.27
CA ARG A 101 -13.43 -19.63 -17.52
C ARG A 101 -13.81 -18.62 -18.59
N GLY A 102 -13.35 -18.84 -19.81
CA GLY A 102 -13.47 -17.90 -20.93
C GLY A 102 -12.49 -16.73 -20.88
N GLY A 103 -11.67 -16.60 -19.84
CA GLY A 103 -10.59 -15.62 -19.77
C GLY A 103 -9.53 -15.84 -20.84
N MET A 104 -8.78 -14.78 -21.14
CA MET A 104 -7.78 -14.78 -22.21
C MET A 104 -6.38 -15.11 -21.67
N ILE A 105 -5.66 -15.98 -22.37
CA ILE A 105 -4.25 -16.29 -22.11
C ILE A 105 -3.42 -15.88 -23.31
N ILE A 106 -2.49 -14.95 -23.13
CA ILE A 106 -1.45 -14.65 -24.13
C ILE A 106 -0.15 -15.26 -23.65
N VAL A 107 0.36 -16.25 -24.38
CA VAL A 107 1.48 -17.07 -23.91
C VAL A 107 2.69 -16.97 -24.84
N ASN A 108 3.88 -16.82 -24.25
CA ASN A 108 5.13 -16.90 -25.00
C ASN A 108 5.50 -18.36 -25.28
N THR A 109 5.21 -18.85 -26.50
CA THR A 109 5.43 -20.26 -26.87
C THR A 109 6.89 -20.66 -26.86
N ASP A 110 7.81 -19.71 -27.07
CA ASP A 110 9.25 -20.00 -27.13
C ASP A 110 9.81 -20.54 -25.81
N GLU A 111 9.15 -20.23 -24.67
CA GLU A 111 9.59 -20.65 -23.34
C GLU A 111 9.04 -22.02 -22.91
N PHE A 112 8.12 -22.62 -23.67
CA PHE A 112 7.50 -23.92 -23.38
C PHE A 112 8.38 -25.10 -23.83
N THR A 113 9.67 -25.02 -23.50
CA THR A 113 10.64 -26.08 -23.77
C THR A 113 10.54 -27.22 -22.75
N LYS A 114 10.94 -28.44 -23.13
CA LYS A 114 11.00 -29.60 -22.20
C LYS A 114 11.72 -29.29 -20.89
N ARG A 115 12.79 -28.50 -20.94
CA ARG A 115 13.58 -28.09 -19.76
C ARG A 115 12.77 -27.20 -18.82
N ASN A 116 12.07 -26.20 -19.34
CA ASN A 116 11.30 -25.26 -18.53
C ASN A 116 10.03 -25.91 -17.96
N LEU A 117 9.37 -26.78 -18.73
CA LEU A 117 8.22 -27.57 -18.26
C LEU A 117 8.61 -28.48 -17.08
N ALA A 118 9.76 -29.16 -17.17
CA ALA A 118 10.26 -30.03 -16.10
C ALA A 118 10.53 -29.27 -14.79
N LYS A 119 11.06 -28.03 -14.86
CA LYS A 119 11.32 -27.20 -13.66
C LYS A 119 10.07 -26.91 -12.83
N VAL A 120 8.91 -26.84 -13.48
CA VAL A 120 7.63 -26.55 -12.83
C VAL A 120 6.75 -27.78 -12.68
N GLY A 121 7.28 -28.96 -13.01
CA GLY A 121 6.57 -30.23 -12.88
C GLY A 121 5.43 -30.43 -13.86
N TYR A 122 5.52 -29.88 -15.07
CA TYR A 122 4.64 -30.26 -16.18
C TYR A 122 5.20 -31.49 -16.89
N ALA A 123 4.38 -32.54 -17.01
CA ALA A 123 4.73 -33.75 -17.76
C ALA A 123 4.58 -33.54 -19.27
N THR A 124 3.49 -32.88 -19.67
CA THR A 124 3.19 -32.44 -21.03
C THR A 124 3.01 -30.93 -21.02
N SER A 125 3.25 -30.27 -22.16
CA SER A 125 2.97 -28.83 -22.31
C SER A 125 1.47 -28.59 -22.18
N PRO A 126 1.02 -27.63 -21.34
CA PRO A 126 -0.38 -27.20 -21.30
C PRO A 126 -0.91 -26.64 -22.63
N LEU A 127 -0.01 -26.32 -23.57
CA LEU A 127 -0.37 -25.85 -24.92
C LEU A 127 -0.66 -26.99 -25.89
N ASP A 128 -0.26 -28.22 -25.53
CA ASP A 128 -0.36 -29.42 -26.37
C ASP A 128 -1.38 -30.43 -25.79
N ASP A 129 -2.06 -30.08 -24.70
CA ASP A 129 -3.08 -30.90 -24.05
C ASP A 129 -4.38 -30.10 -23.82
N ASP A 130 -5.41 -30.76 -23.29
CA ASP A 130 -6.74 -30.16 -23.09
C ASP A 130 -6.82 -29.30 -21.80
N SER A 131 -5.71 -29.06 -21.08
CA SER A 131 -5.75 -28.36 -19.79
C SER A 131 -6.15 -26.89 -19.88
N LEU A 132 -6.09 -26.30 -21.08
CA LEU A 132 -6.47 -24.91 -21.33
C LEU A 132 -7.76 -24.77 -22.17
N GLU A 133 -8.54 -25.84 -22.36
CA GLU A 133 -9.76 -25.83 -23.19
C GLU A 133 -10.83 -24.82 -22.72
N ASP A 134 -10.85 -24.54 -21.42
CA ASP A 134 -11.78 -23.61 -20.77
C ASP A 134 -11.41 -22.13 -21.04
N TYR A 135 -10.32 -21.82 -21.76
CA TYR A 135 -9.79 -20.46 -21.95
C TYR A 135 -9.59 -20.09 -23.42
N VAL A 136 -9.52 -18.79 -23.70
CA VAL A 136 -9.15 -18.27 -25.02
C VAL A 136 -7.63 -18.10 -25.08
N VAL A 137 -6.94 -19.05 -25.71
CA VAL A 137 -5.46 -19.08 -25.76
C VAL A 137 -4.93 -18.45 -27.04
N HIS A 138 -4.06 -17.45 -26.91
CA HIS A 138 -3.30 -16.83 -27.98
C HIS A 138 -1.81 -17.21 -27.88
N PRO A 139 -1.35 -18.22 -28.64
CA PRO A 139 0.05 -18.60 -28.70
C PRO A 139 0.86 -17.60 -29.52
N VAL A 140 1.88 -16.98 -28.91
CA VAL A 140 2.75 -16.01 -29.57
C VAL A 140 4.21 -16.38 -29.34
N ALA A 141 4.99 -16.50 -30.42
CA ALA A 141 6.44 -16.70 -30.35
C ALA A 141 7.17 -15.38 -30.02
N MET A 142 6.91 -14.83 -28.83
CA MET A 142 7.33 -13.48 -28.45
C MET A 142 8.85 -13.32 -28.45
N SER A 143 9.61 -14.32 -27.98
CA SER A 143 11.08 -14.25 -27.94
C SER A 143 11.68 -14.25 -29.34
N THR A 144 11.15 -15.09 -30.22
CA THR A 144 11.57 -15.20 -31.63
C THR A 144 11.25 -13.91 -32.40
N LEU A 145 10.01 -13.41 -32.28
CA LEU A 145 9.56 -12.19 -32.95
C LEU A 145 10.32 -10.95 -32.44
N THR A 146 10.54 -10.85 -31.13
CA THR A 146 11.31 -9.74 -30.54
C THR A 146 12.74 -9.77 -31.05
N SER A 147 13.39 -10.95 -31.04
CA SER A 147 14.79 -11.09 -31.45
C SER A 147 15.00 -10.72 -32.91
N GLY A 148 14.08 -11.10 -33.81
CA GLY A 148 14.11 -10.67 -35.21
C GLY A 148 13.88 -9.16 -35.38
N ALA A 149 12.99 -8.56 -34.59
CA ALA A 149 12.69 -7.13 -34.67
C ALA A 149 13.85 -6.23 -34.21
N VAL A 150 14.63 -6.67 -33.22
CA VAL A 150 15.72 -5.87 -32.63
C VAL A 150 17.09 -6.12 -33.27
N GLU A 151 17.21 -7.09 -34.18
CA GLU A 151 18.46 -7.39 -34.91
C GLU A 151 19.09 -6.13 -35.56
N PRO A 152 18.33 -5.23 -36.23
CA PRO A 152 18.89 -4.02 -36.83
C PRO A 152 19.54 -3.05 -35.83
N ALA A 153 19.13 -3.08 -34.55
CA ALA A 153 19.71 -2.24 -33.49
C ALA A 153 21.09 -2.74 -33.00
N GLY A 154 21.56 -3.90 -33.51
CA GLY A 154 22.86 -4.46 -33.16
C GLY A 154 22.96 -4.94 -31.71
N LEU A 155 21.83 -5.27 -31.08
CA LEU A 155 21.81 -5.75 -29.70
C LEU A 155 22.40 -7.16 -29.56
N SER A 156 23.01 -7.43 -28.42
CA SER A 156 23.38 -8.80 -28.05
C SER A 156 22.11 -9.65 -27.93
N ARG A 157 22.21 -10.96 -28.19
CA ARG A 157 21.07 -11.89 -28.01
C ARG A 157 20.43 -11.76 -26.63
N LYS A 158 21.25 -11.60 -25.58
CA LYS A 158 20.80 -11.42 -24.20
C LYS A 158 20.02 -10.11 -24.02
N ASP A 159 20.46 -9.01 -24.61
CA ASP A 159 19.76 -7.74 -24.50
C ASP A 159 18.49 -7.70 -25.35
N GLY A 160 18.48 -8.38 -26.49
CA GLY A 160 17.28 -8.58 -27.30
C GLY A 160 16.21 -9.40 -26.58
N GLU A 161 16.59 -10.51 -25.93
CA GLU A 161 15.67 -11.33 -25.11
C GLU A 161 15.05 -10.52 -23.95
N ARG A 162 15.77 -9.54 -23.39
CA ARG A 162 15.25 -8.65 -22.34
C ARG A 162 14.22 -7.65 -22.82
N ALA A 163 14.09 -7.43 -24.13
CA ALA A 163 13.10 -6.52 -24.71
C ALA A 163 11.73 -7.18 -24.96
N LYS A 164 11.59 -8.50 -24.69
CA LYS A 164 10.33 -9.25 -24.90
C LYS A 164 9.13 -8.66 -24.14
N ASN A 165 9.40 -8.02 -23.01
CA ASN A 165 8.38 -7.35 -22.20
C ASN A 165 7.83 -6.10 -22.89
N MET A 166 8.61 -5.43 -23.75
CA MET A 166 8.15 -4.32 -24.59
C MET A 166 7.31 -4.82 -25.77
N PHE A 167 7.62 -6.01 -26.32
CA PHE A 167 6.75 -6.63 -27.32
C PHE A 167 5.35 -6.89 -26.76
N ALA A 168 5.25 -7.51 -25.57
CA ALA A 168 3.95 -7.70 -24.92
C ALA A 168 3.23 -6.39 -24.60
N LEU A 169 3.97 -5.34 -24.21
CA LEU A 169 3.42 -4.00 -24.04
C LEU A 169 2.80 -3.48 -25.34
N GLY A 170 3.52 -3.58 -26.46
CA GLY A 170 3.05 -3.15 -27.77
C GLY A 170 1.79 -3.88 -28.22
N LEU A 171 1.76 -5.20 -28.03
CA LEU A 171 0.61 -6.04 -28.36
C LEU A 171 -0.64 -5.63 -27.57
N LEU A 172 -0.51 -5.43 -26.27
CA LEU A 172 -1.65 -4.97 -25.45
C LEU A 172 -2.03 -3.52 -25.75
N SER A 173 -1.07 -2.64 -26.05
CA SER A 173 -1.37 -1.28 -26.48
C SER A 173 -2.20 -1.28 -27.76
N TRP A 174 -1.91 -2.18 -28.71
CA TRP A 174 -2.77 -2.38 -29.88
C TRP A 174 -4.15 -2.94 -29.48
N MET A 175 -4.17 -4.00 -28.67
CA MET A 175 -5.40 -4.70 -28.29
C MET A 175 -6.40 -3.80 -27.56
N TYR A 176 -5.94 -2.82 -26.80
CA TYR A 176 -6.78 -1.85 -26.08
C TYR A 176 -6.82 -0.45 -26.71
N ASN A 177 -6.43 -0.33 -27.98
CA ASN A 177 -6.44 0.93 -28.74
C ASN A 177 -5.70 2.09 -28.01
N ARG A 178 -4.60 1.79 -27.33
CA ARG A 178 -3.82 2.75 -26.54
C ARG A 178 -2.91 3.59 -27.45
N PRO A 179 -2.83 4.92 -27.22
CA PRO A 179 -1.85 5.76 -27.91
C PRO A 179 -0.42 5.25 -27.70
N THR A 180 0.38 5.24 -28.77
CA THR A 180 1.75 4.72 -28.73
C THR A 180 2.79 5.79 -28.41
N HIS A 181 2.53 7.05 -28.79
CA HIS A 181 3.51 8.14 -28.74
C HIS A 181 4.06 8.41 -27.33
N GLY A 182 3.23 8.28 -26.28
CA GLY A 182 3.66 8.44 -24.89
C GLY A 182 4.73 7.41 -24.49
N ILE A 183 4.47 6.13 -24.81
CA ILE A 183 5.39 5.01 -24.57
C ILE A 183 6.68 5.21 -25.36
N GLU A 184 6.60 5.54 -26.64
CA GLU A 184 7.78 5.72 -27.50
C GLU A 184 8.71 6.81 -26.95
N ARG A 185 8.15 7.97 -26.58
CA ARG A 185 8.90 9.07 -25.97
C ARG A 185 9.53 8.63 -24.64
N PHE A 186 8.79 7.91 -23.82
CA PHE A 186 9.32 7.41 -22.56
C PHE A 186 10.53 6.49 -22.77
N LEU A 187 10.45 5.53 -23.69
CA LEU A 187 11.54 4.59 -23.95
C LEU A 187 12.81 5.32 -24.41
N GLN A 188 12.66 6.34 -25.25
CA GLN A 188 13.77 7.19 -25.68
C GLN A 188 14.41 7.95 -24.51
N VAL A 189 13.61 8.55 -23.63
CA VAL A 189 14.12 9.32 -22.47
C VAL A 189 14.78 8.39 -21.45
N LYS A 190 14.14 7.27 -21.11
CA LYS A 190 14.63 6.34 -20.08
C LYS A 190 15.99 5.75 -20.44
N PHE A 191 16.17 5.37 -21.70
CA PHE A 191 17.37 4.71 -22.18
C PHE A 191 18.27 5.67 -22.98
N ALA A 192 18.13 6.98 -22.79
CA ALA A 192 18.89 8.00 -23.52
C ALA A 192 20.40 7.82 -23.40
N GLU A 193 20.90 7.36 -22.25
CA GLU A 193 22.32 7.05 -22.01
C GLU A 193 22.80 5.81 -22.77
N LYS A 194 21.89 4.96 -23.28
CA LYS A 194 22.18 3.74 -24.03
C LYS A 194 21.34 3.68 -25.32
N PRO A 195 21.71 4.46 -26.36
CA PRO A 195 20.89 4.63 -27.56
C PRO A 195 20.50 3.33 -28.26
N GLN A 196 21.41 2.35 -28.34
CA GLN A 196 21.12 1.03 -28.93
C GLN A 196 20.04 0.27 -28.14
N ILE A 197 20.05 0.38 -26.81
CA ILE A 197 19.03 -0.24 -25.95
C ILE A 197 17.71 0.51 -26.11
N ALA A 198 17.72 1.84 -26.23
CA ALA A 198 16.52 2.62 -26.49
C ALA A 198 15.87 2.21 -27.82
N GLU A 199 16.67 2.11 -28.89
CA GLU A 199 16.23 1.69 -30.21
C GLU A 199 15.69 0.27 -30.21
N GLY A 200 16.39 -0.68 -29.59
CA GLY A 200 15.90 -2.07 -29.49
C GLY A 200 14.60 -2.20 -28.71
N ASN A 201 14.41 -1.47 -27.60
CA ASN A 201 13.14 -1.47 -26.87
C ASN A 201 12.00 -0.85 -27.70
N LEU A 202 12.29 0.20 -28.47
CA LEU A 202 11.32 0.84 -29.37
C LEU A 202 10.92 -0.10 -30.52
N LEU A 203 11.88 -0.79 -31.13
CA LEU A 203 11.62 -1.78 -32.18
C LEU A 203 10.81 -2.97 -31.65
N ALA A 204 11.16 -3.49 -30.47
CA ALA A 204 10.39 -4.54 -29.82
C ALA A 204 8.94 -4.13 -29.53
N PHE A 205 8.74 -2.91 -29.01
CA PHE A 205 7.41 -2.35 -28.77
C PHE A 205 6.59 -2.24 -30.07
N ARG A 206 7.16 -1.65 -31.11
CA ARG A 206 6.49 -1.51 -32.42
C ARG A 206 6.20 -2.86 -33.06
N ALA A 207 7.09 -3.85 -32.92
CA ALA A 207 6.86 -5.20 -33.42
C ALA A 207 5.66 -5.86 -32.74
N GLY A 208 5.50 -5.68 -31.42
CA GLY A 208 4.33 -6.16 -30.70
C GLY A 208 3.03 -5.51 -31.17
N TRP A 209 3.05 -4.19 -31.37
CA TRP A 209 1.89 -3.45 -31.88
C TRP A 209 1.52 -3.87 -33.32
N ASN A 210 2.52 -3.97 -34.20
CA ASN A 210 2.34 -4.43 -35.59
C ASN A 210 1.88 -5.89 -35.66
N TYR A 211 2.32 -6.75 -34.74
CA TYR A 211 1.84 -8.14 -34.67
C TYR A 211 0.34 -8.20 -34.44
N GLY A 212 -0.18 -7.38 -33.53
CA GLY A 212 -1.62 -7.23 -33.34
C GLY A 212 -2.32 -6.80 -34.63
N GLU A 213 -1.82 -5.75 -35.29
CA GLU A 213 -2.43 -5.21 -36.52
C GLU A 213 -2.43 -6.20 -37.70
N THR A 214 -1.36 -6.99 -37.84
CA THR A 214 -1.12 -7.82 -39.03
C THR A 214 -1.59 -9.26 -38.88
N THR A 215 -1.84 -9.73 -37.65
CA THR A 215 -2.30 -11.11 -37.43
C THR A 215 -3.81 -11.15 -37.21
N GLU A 216 -4.49 -12.08 -37.88
CA GLU A 216 -5.91 -12.37 -37.62
C GLU A 216 -6.12 -13.18 -36.31
N SER A 217 -5.03 -13.38 -35.54
CA SER A 217 -5.03 -14.12 -34.27
C SER A 217 -5.91 -13.48 -33.20
N PHE A 218 -6.24 -12.19 -33.34
CA PHE A 218 -7.13 -11.45 -32.45
C PHE A 218 -8.32 -10.92 -33.26
N ALA A 219 -9.50 -11.51 -33.04
CA ALA A 219 -10.69 -11.20 -33.83
C ALA A 219 -11.26 -9.79 -33.59
N THR A 220 -10.89 -9.13 -32.48
CA THR A 220 -11.51 -7.88 -32.00
C THR A 220 -10.52 -7.13 -31.10
N THR A 221 -10.47 -5.80 -31.23
CA THR A 221 -9.82 -4.94 -30.23
C THR A 221 -10.83 -4.49 -29.18
N TYR A 222 -10.36 -4.05 -28.03
CA TYR A 222 -11.21 -3.60 -26.93
C TYR A 222 -11.04 -2.11 -26.70
N GLU A 223 -12.12 -1.45 -26.33
CA GLU A 223 -12.10 -0.05 -25.95
C GLU A 223 -12.66 0.10 -24.53
N VAL A 224 -11.84 0.61 -23.62
CA VAL A 224 -12.27 1.05 -22.29
C VAL A 224 -12.27 2.56 -22.30
N SER A 225 -13.47 3.16 -22.30
CA SER A 225 -13.66 4.61 -22.37
C SER A 225 -13.02 5.33 -21.17
N ALA A 226 -12.72 6.62 -21.30
CA ALA A 226 -12.20 7.41 -20.19
C ALA A 226 -13.20 7.46 -19.03
N ALA A 227 -12.70 7.46 -17.80
CA ALA A 227 -13.53 7.53 -16.62
C ALA A 227 -14.10 8.93 -16.39
N THR A 228 -15.30 8.98 -15.80
CA THR A 228 -15.89 10.25 -15.37
C THR A 228 -15.28 10.69 -14.05
N LEU A 229 -14.14 11.38 -14.12
CA LEU A 229 -13.45 11.96 -12.96
C LEU A 229 -13.78 13.45 -12.79
N PRO A 230 -13.80 13.98 -11.55
CA PRO A 230 -13.91 15.43 -11.32
C PRO A 230 -12.81 16.21 -12.07
N PRO A 231 -13.08 17.42 -12.60
CA PRO A 231 -12.06 18.19 -13.30
C PRO A 231 -10.90 18.59 -12.37
N ALA A 232 -9.69 18.07 -12.63
CA ALA A 232 -8.47 18.43 -11.91
C ALA A 232 -7.21 18.07 -12.74
N THR A 233 -6.03 18.45 -12.23
CA THR A 233 -4.75 17.95 -12.76
C THR A 233 -4.44 16.63 -12.08
N TYR A 234 -4.45 15.54 -12.85
CA TYR A 234 -4.16 14.21 -12.33
C TYR A 234 -2.73 13.78 -12.61
N ARG A 235 -2.17 12.99 -11.68
CA ARG A 235 -0.97 12.19 -11.92
C ARG A 235 -1.16 10.80 -11.31
N GLN A 236 -0.51 9.80 -11.89
CA GLN A 236 -0.37 8.52 -11.21
C GLN A 236 0.56 8.68 -10.00
N VAL A 237 0.21 8.05 -8.88
CA VAL A 237 1.05 8.02 -7.67
C VAL A 237 0.97 6.65 -7.00
N THR A 238 2.08 6.18 -6.43
CA THR A 238 2.09 5.02 -5.53
C THR A 238 1.96 5.47 -4.07
N GLY A 239 1.52 4.59 -3.17
CA GLY A 239 1.30 4.95 -1.77
C GLY A 239 2.55 5.50 -1.08
N ASN A 240 3.69 4.83 -1.23
CA ASN A 240 4.96 5.32 -0.65
C ASN A 240 5.40 6.68 -1.20
N THR A 241 5.14 6.93 -2.49
CA THR A 241 5.46 8.22 -3.13
C THR A 241 4.53 9.33 -2.62
N ALA A 242 3.22 9.06 -2.54
CA ALA A 242 2.24 10.00 -2.01
C ALA A 242 2.54 10.33 -0.53
N LEU A 243 2.92 9.33 0.25
CA LEU A 243 3.33 9.50 1.64
C LEU A 243 4.55 10.41 1.76
N ALA A 244 5.59 10.17 0.96
CA ALA A 244 6.78 11.03 0.91
C ALA A 244 6.41 12.47 0.55
N TYR A 245 5.54 12.68 -0.45
CA TYR A 245 5.06 14.02 -0.80
C TYR A 245 4.25 14.67 0.33
N GLY A 246 3.41 13.92 1.04
CA GLY A 246 2.67 14.42 2.20
C GLY A 246 3.59 14.88 3.31
N VAL A 247 4.67 14.13 3.60
CA VAL A 247 5.70 14.52 4.57
C VAL A 247 6.42 15.80 4.16
N VAL A 248 6.84 15.93 2.89
CA VAL A 248 7.47 17.16 2.38
C VAL A 248 6.52 18.34 2.50
N THR A 249 5.27 18.18 2.06
CA THR A 249 4.25 19.22 2.16
C THR A 249 4.00 19.62 3.61
N ALA A 250 3.94 18.66 4.53
CA ALA A 250 3.78 18.95 5.95
C ALA A 250 4.91 19.81 6.51
N GLY A 251 6.17 19.51 6.17
CA GLY A 251 7.32 20.36 6.53
C GLY A 251 7.18 21.78 5.97
N ARG A 252 6.76 21.91 4.72
CA ARG A 252 6.50 23.22 4.07
C ARG A 252 5.37 23.99 4.77
N LEU A 253 4.25 23.35 5.07
CA LEU A 253 3.10 23.94 5.76
C LEU A 253 3.46 24.34 7.20
N ALA A 254 4.35 23.59 7.86
CA ALA A 254 4.88 23.92 9.19
C ALA A 254 6.02 24.95 9.16
N SER A 255 6.54 25.28 7.98
CA SER A 255 7.78 26.07 7.80
C SER A 255 8.96 25.47 8.57
N ARG A 256 9.08 24.13 8.56
CA ARG A 256 10.15 23.36 9.21
C ARG A 256 10.85 22.46 8.20
N ASP A 257 12.15 22.26 8.42
CA ASP A 257 12.90 21.23 7.71
C ASP A 257 12.37 19.84 8.09
N VAL A 258 12.50 18.88 7.18
CA VAL A 258 12.15 17.48 7.40
C VAL A 258 13.42 16.69 7.62
N PHE A 259 13.47 15.91 8.70
CA PHE A 259 14.57 14.98 8.95
C PHE A 259 14.03 13.54 9.00
N LEU A 260 14.40 12.73 8.03
CA LEU A 260 14.12 11.30 8.02
C LEU A 260 15.33 10.54 8.59
N GLY A 261 15.19 9.98 9.78
CA GLY A 261 16.13 9.00 10.34
C GLY A 261 15.57 7.59 10.21
N THR A 262 16.20 6.73 9.41
CA THR A 262 15.62 5.40 9.09
C THR A 262 16.68 4.34 8.79
N TYR A 263 16.29 3.07 8.88
CA TYR A 263 17.04 1.92 8.43
C TYR A 263 16.29 1.27 7.24
N PRO A 264 16.96 0.90 6.13
CA PRO A 264 16.27 0.35 4.97
C PRO A 264 15.58 -0.99 5.29
N ILE A 265 14.26 -1.03 5.12
CA ILE A 265 13.44 -2.23 5.33
C ILE A 265 12.29 -2.28 4.31
N THR A 266 12.07 -3.42 3.66
CA THR A 266 10.93 -3.62 2.75
C THR A 266 9.62 -3.67 3.54
N PRO A 267 8.53 -3.02 3.10
CA PRO A 267 8.39 -2.19 1.89
C PRO A 267 8.56 -0.66 2.12
N ALA A 268 9.15 -0.22 3.24
CA ALA A 268 9.27 1.19 3.59
C ALA A 268 10.46 1.94 2.95
N SER A 269 11.45 1.24 2.39
CA SER A 269 12.66 1.84 1.81
C SER A 269 12.39 2.85 0.69
N ASP A 270 11.29 2.72 -0.04
CA ASP A 270 10.97 3.66 -1.13
C ASP A 270 10.62 5.06 -0.63
N ILE A 271 10.17 5.19 0.62
CA ILE A 271 9.98 6.50 1.27
C ILE A 271 11.33 7.20 1.40
N LEU A 272 12.38 6.48 1.81
CA LEU A 272 13.75 7.01 1.87
C LEU A 272 14.25 7.40 0.47
N HIS A 273 14.07 6.52 -0.52
CA HIS A 273 14.48 6.79 -1.89
C HIS A 273 13.83 8.06 -2.44
N GLU A 274 12.51 8.23 -2.23
CA GLU A 274 11.79 9.40 -2.72
C GLU A 274 12.19 10.67 -1.96
N LEU A 275 12.21 10.66 -0.63
CA LEU A 275 12.60 11.82 0.17
C LEU A 275 14.03 12.28 -0.10
N SER A 276 14.95 11.36 -0.44
CA SER A 276 16.35 11.69 -0.76
C SER A 276 16.52 12.60 -1.98
N LYS A 277 15.51 12.65 -2.87
CA LYS A 277 15.48 13.48 -4.07
C LYS A 277 15.08 14.93 -3.79
N HIS A 278 14.50 15.22 -2.62
CA HIS A 278 13.83 16.49 -2.31
C HIS A 278 14.65 17.39 -1.35
N ARG A 279 15.99 17.30 -1.40
CA ARG A 279 16.88 18.11 -0.55
C ARG A 279 16.67 19.62 -0.72
N ASN A 280 16.32 20.04 -1.94
CA ASN A 280 15.98 21.41 -2.29
C ASN A 280 14.72 21.94 -1.57
N LEU A 281 13.93 21.06 -0.94
CA LEU A 281 12.72 21.40 -0.19
C LEU A 281 12.92 21.32 1.33
N GLY A 282 14.17 21.32 1.81
CA GLY A 282 14.48 21.26 3.25
C GLY A 282 14.45 19.84 3.82
N VAL A 283 14.62 18.82 2.97
CA VAL A 283 14.62 17.41 3.40
C VAL A 283 16.04 16.91 3.62
N THR A 284 16.29 16.38 4.81
CA THR A 284 17.52 15.64 5.15
C THR A 284 17.18 14.19 5.42
N THR A 285 17.87 13.27 4.74
CA THR A 285 17.73 11.82 4.95
C THR A 285 18.99 11.26 5.60
N PHE A 286 18.83 10.52 6.69
CA PHE A 286 19.88 9.82 7.40
C PHE A 286 19.59 8.32 7.42
N GLN A 287 20.38 7.58 6.65
CA GLN A 287 20.37 6.13 6.70
C GLN A 287 21.24 5.68 7.87
N ALA A 288 20.61 5.18 8.91
CA ALA A 288 21.26 4.70 10.12
C ALA A 288 21.76 3.26 9.98
N GLU A 289 22.57 2.85 10.94
CA GLU A 289 23.10 1.49 11.11
C GLU A 289 22.02 0.47 11.52
N ASP A 290 21.00 0.90 12.25
CA ASP A 290 19.86 0.11 12.70
C ASP A 290 18.61 0.98 12.96
N GLU A 291 17.49 0.34 13.29
CA GLU A 291 16.23 1.02 13.57
C GLU A 291 16.27 1.91 14.82
N ILE A 292 17.08 1.58 15.82
CA ILE A 292 17.20 2.31 17.08
C ILE A 292 17.92 3.64 16.85
N ALA A 293 19.07 3.61 16.17
CA ALA A 293 19.81 4.79 15.74
C ALA A 293 18.97 5.66 14.80
N GLY A 294 18.20 5.05 13.90
CA GLY A 294 17.31 5.78 12.98
C GLY A 294 16.25 6.61 13.70
N ILE A 295 15.50 6.02 14.65
CA ILE A 295 14.50 6.79 15.41
C ILE A 295 15.15 7.77 16.39
N GLY A 296 16.29 7.41 17.00
CA GLY A 296 17.04 8.31 17.88
C GLY A 296 17.46 9.59 17.17
N ALA A 297 17.98 9.47 15.95
CA ALA A 297 18.33 10.62 15.11
C ALA A 297 17.10 11.46 14.74
N ALA A 298 15.98 10.82 14.37
CA ALA A 298 14.73 11.51 14.04
C ALA A 298 14.16 12.30 15.24
N LEU A 299 14.16 11.68 16.43
CA LEU A 299 13.72 12.33 17.66
C LEU A 299 14.64 13.49 18.05
N GLY A 300 15.96 13.32 17.94
CA GLY A 300 16.93 14.38 18.19
C GLY A 300 16.75 15.57 17.24
N ALA A 301 16.51 15.31 15.95
CA ALA A 301 16.20 16.36 14.97
C ALA A 301 14.90 17.09 15.30
N SER A 302 13.89 16.37 15.81
CA SER A 302 12.62 16.99 16.24
C SER A 302 12.80 17.90 17.46
N ILE A 303 13.62 17.50 18.44
CA ILE A 303 14.02 18.38 19.55
C ILE A 303 14.74 19.63 19.02
N GLY A 304 15.53 19.50 17.95
CA GLY A 304 16.16 20.60 17.22
C GLY A 304 15.20 21.49 16.41
N GLY A 305 13.90 21.18 16.39
CA GLY A 305 12.87 21.97 15.73
C GLY A 305 12.51 21.53 14.30
N ALA A 306 13.09 20.45 13.78
CA ALA A 306 12.68 19.86 12.51
C ALA A 306 11.39 19.03 12.66
N LEU A 307 10.72 18.71 11.56
CA LEU A 307 9.77 17.59 11.53
C LEU A 307 10.59 16.29 11.52
N GLY A 308 10.70 15.66 12.69
CA GLY A 308 11.34 14.34 12.83
C GLY A 308 10.44 13.24 12.27
N VAL A 309 11.00 12.41 11.39
CA VAL A 309 10.30 11.30 10.72
C VAL A 309 11.17 10.05 10.77
N THR A 310 10.55 8.90 11.00
CA THR A 310 11.17 7.59 10.81
C THR A 310 10.21 6.68 10.05
N SER A 311 10.74 5.85 9.14
CA SER A 311 9.96 4.87 8.37
C SER A 311 10.42 3.45 8.72
N THR A 312 9.49 2.50 8.75
CA THR A 312 9.80 1.13 9.18
C THR A 312 8.71 0.13 8.75
N SER A 313 8.83 -1.10 9.24
CA SER A 313 7.80 -2.14 9.22
C SER A 313 7.77 -2.85 10.58
N GLY A 314 6.85 -3.79 10.82
CA GLY A 314 6.62 -4.47 12.11
C GLY A 314 7.86 -4.80 12.97
N PRO A 315 8.91 -5.48 12.45
CA PRO A 315 10.12 -5.79 13.23
C PRO A 315 10.85 -4.54 13.71
N GLY A 316 10.95 -3.54 12.84
CA GLY A 316 11.59 -2.28 13.16
C GLY A 316 10.75 -1.41 14.09
N LEU A 317 9.42 -1.47 14.01
CA LEU A 317 8.53 -0.86 15.00
C LEU A 317 8.78 -1.45 16.40
N ALA A 318 9.06 -2.75 16.51
CA ALA A 318 9.36 -3.38 17.79
C ALA A 318 10.65 -2.82 18.40
N LEU A 319 11.71 -2.70 17.59
CA LEU A 319 12.99 -2.10 18.02
C LEU A 319 12.85 -0.62 18.39
N LYS A 320 11.97 0.12 17.71
CA LYS A 320 11.75 1.55 17.96
C LYS A 320 10.91 1.84 19.20
N SER A 321 10.26 0.84 19.81
CA SER A 321 9.26 1.04 20.85
C SER A 321 9.78 1.80 22.08
N GLU A 322 11.04 1.58 22.49
CA GLU A 322 11.67 2.33 23.58
C GLU A 322 11.79 3.83 23.27
N ALA A 323 12.28 4.18 22.08
CA ALA A 323 12.44 5.57 21.66
C ALA A 323 11.10 6.27 21.39
N ILE A 324 10.07 5.54 20.95
CA ILE A 324 8.69 6.06 20.90
C ILE A 324 8.21 6.36 22.32
N GLY A 325 8.47 5.47 23.28
CA GLY A 325 8.21 5.73 24.71
C GLY A 325 8.91 6.99 25.22
N LEU A 326 10.16 7.21 24.81
CA LEU A 326 10.89 8.45 25.11
C LEU A 326 10.23 9.68 24.47
N ALA A 327 9.74 9.58 23.23
CA ALA A 327 9.00 10.66 22.56
C ALA A 327 7.67 11.00 23.27
N VAL A 328 6.97 9.98 23.79
CA VAL A 328 5.77 10.17 24.63
C VAL A 328 6.14 10.89 25.93
N MET A 329 7.17 10.40 26.62
CA MET A 329 7.62 10.95 27.90
C MET A 329 8.10 12.40 27.78
N THR A 330 8.84 12.69 26.70
CA THR A 330 9.35 14.04 26.41
C THR A 330 8.35 14.93 25.67
N GLU A 331 7.19 14.40 25.28
CA GLU A 331 6.13 15.08 24.53
C GLU A 331 6.70 15.86 23.33
N VAL A 332 7.40 15.16 22.45
CA VAL A 332 8.03 15.72 21.24
C VAL A 332 7.27 15.23 20.00
N PRO A 333 6.97 16.11 19.03
CA PRO A 333 6.35 15.72 17.76
C PRO A 333 7.24 14.71 17.03
N LEU A 334 6.70 13.58 16.59
CA LEU A 334 7.45 12.59 15.82
C LEU A 334 6.50 11.83 14.90
N LEU A 335 6.88 11.64 13.63
CA LEU A 335 6.15 10.74 12.73
C LEU A 335 6.86 9.39 12.66
N VAL A 336 6.12 8.33 12.97
CA VAL A 336 6.56 6.94 12.84
C VAL A 336 5.70 6.27 11.77
N ILE A 337 6.26 6.12 10.59
CA ILE A 337 5.56 5.48 9.46
C ILE A 337 5.86 3.99 9.50
N ASP A 338 4.83 3.20 9.77
CA ASP A 338 4.91 1.74 9.74
C ASP A 338 4.20 1.24 8.48
N VAL A 339 4.98 0.71 7.54
CA VAL A 339 4.45 0.08 6.34
C VAL A 339 4.37 -1.42 6.60
N GLN A 340 3.20 -1.86 7.04
CA GLN A 340 2.96 -3.22 7.53
C GLN A 340 3.19 -4.28 6.45
N ARG A 341 3.70 -5.43 6.89
CA ARG A 341 3.98 -6.62 6.06
C ARG A 341 3.71 -7.89 6.87
N GLY A 342 3.65 -9.05 6.22
CA GLY A 342 3.38 -10.32 6.91
C GLY A 342 4.40 -10.63 8.01
N GLY A 343 3.92 -10.88 9.23
CA GLY A 343 4.72 -11.30 10.39
C GLY A 343 4.55 -12.78 10.73
N PRO A 344 4.95 -13.23 11.93
CA PRO A 344 5.77 -12.53 12.93
C PRO A 344 7.27 -12.61 12.62
N SER A 345 8.11 -11.89 13.38
CA SER A 345 9.56 -11.82 13.17
C SER A 345 9.87 -11.36 11.74
N THR A 346 10.79 -11.99 10.99
CA THR A 346 11.02 -11.66 9.58
C THR A 346 9.76 -11.81 8.72
N GLY A 347 8.94 -12.83 9.02
CA GLY A 347 7.68 -13.11 8.36
C GLY A 347 7.78 -13.23 6.83
N LEU A 348 6.94 -12.47 6.13
CA LEU A 348 6.82 -12.43 4.68
C LEU A 348 7.07 -10.99 4.18
N PRO A 349 8.35 -10.58 3.99
CA PRO A 349 8.70 -9.18 3.75
C PRO A 349 8.02 -8.51 2.55
N THR A 350 7.63 -9.29 1.54
CA THR A 350 7.00 -8.82 0.29
C THR A 350 5.49 -8.99 0.26
N LYS A 351 4.88 -9.46 1.36
CA LYS A 351 3.45 -9.76 1.44
C LYS A 351 2.74 -8.80 2.38
N THR A 352 1.53 -8.43 1.99
CA THR A 352 0.67 -7.51 2.74
C THR A 352 0.01 -8.21 3.91
N GLU A 353 0.03 -7.56 5.06
CA GLU A 353 -0.74 -7.93 6.24
C GLU A 353 -1.01 -6.66 7.07
N GLN A 354 -2.03 -6.70 7.93
CA GLN A 354 -2.40 -5.59 8.82
C GLN A 354 -2.33 -6.04 10.29
N SER A 355 -1.19 -6.62 10.66
CA SER A 355 -0.99 -7.31 11.93
C SER A 355 -0.35 -6.48 13.03
N ASP A 356 -0.06 -5.20 12.79
CA ASP A 356 0.77 -4.42 13.72
C ASP A 356 -0.06 -3.41 14.54
N LEU A 357 -1.40 -3.38 14.37
CA LEU A 357 -2.29 -2.45 15.09
C LEU A 357 -2.16 -2.58 16.62
N LEU A 358 -2.17 -3.78 17.19
CA LEU A 358 -2.00 -3.93 18.64
C LEU A 358 -0.59 -3.55 19.10
N GLN A 359 0.45 -3.77 18.28
CA GLN A 359 1.80 -3.31 18.58
C GLN A 359 1.89 -1.78 18.54
N ALA A 360 1.21 -1.13 17.58
CA ALA A 360 1.09 0.31 17.52
C ALA A 360 0.34 0.89 18.73
N MET A 361 -0.73 0.22 19.18
CA MET A 361 -1.53 0.65 20.33
C MET A 361 -0.82 0.41 21.66
N TYR A 362 -0.17 -0.74 21.84
CA TYR A 362 0.24 -1.26 23.15
C TYR A 362 1.66 -1.84 23.21
N GLY A 363 2.49 -1.68 22.18
CA GLY A 363 3.83 -2.29 22.10
C GLY A 363 4.92 -1.65 22.96
N ARG A 364 4.58 -0.61 23.73
CA ARG A 364 5.50 0.18 24.55
C ARG A 364 5.32 -0.14 26.04
N ASN A 365 6.34 0.11 26.85
CA ASN A 365 6.26 -0.11 28.30
C ASN A 365 5.51 1.04 29.01
N GLY A 366 4.74 0.68 30.04
CA GLY A 366 3.96 1.63 30.83
C GLY A 366 2.81 2.29 30.06
N GLU A 367 2.08 3.19 30.72
CA GLU A 367 1.00 3.97 30.12
C GLU A 367 1.57 5.01 29.15
N SER A 368 1.68 4.63 27.89
CA SER A 368 2.40 5.36 26.84
C SER A 368 1.54 5.53 25.58
N PRO A 369 0.48 6.36 25.66
CA PRO A 369 -0.47 6.54 24.58
C PRO A 369 0.15 7.35 23.43
N VAL A 370 -0.26 7.02 22.21
CA VAL A 370 0.20 7.65 20.96
C VAL A 370 -0.99 7.83 20.02
N ALA A 371 -0.95 8.83 19.14
CA ALA A 371 -1.95 8.91 18.09
C ALA A 371 -1.66 7.88 17.00
N VAL A 372 -2.70 7.30 16.39
CA VAL A 372 -2.57 6.28 15.33
C VAL A 372 -3.54 6.61 14.19
N ILE A 373 -3.01 6.65 12.97
CA ILE A 373 -3.76 6.96 11.74
C ILE A 373 -3.38 5.97 10.63
N ALA A 374 -4.33 5.62 9.76
CA ALA A 374 -4.10 4.76 8.61
C ALA A 374 -4.75 5.35 7.34
N PRO A 375 -4.02 5.46 6.22
CA PRO A 375 -4.60 5.86 4.94
C PRO A 375 -5.48 4.74 4.36
N CYS A 376 -6.48 5.08 3.55
CA CYS A 376 -7.38 4.10 2.94
C CYS A 376 -6.93 3.64 1.54
N SER A 377 -6.07 4.42 0.86
CA SER A 377 -5.65 4.20 -0.53
C SER A 377 -4.25 4.79 -0.80
N PRO A 378 -3.60 4.44 -1.94
CA PRO A 378 -2.34 5.05 -2.36
C PRO A 378 -2.32 6.59 -2.38
N ALA A 379 -3.34 7.25 -2.94
CA ALA A 379 -3.40 8.71 -2.97
C ALA A 379 -3.68 9.30 -1.59
N ASP A 380 -4.47 8.60 -0.77
CA ASP A 380 -4.83 9.05 0.57
C ASP A 380 -3.64 9.13 1.54
N CYS A 381 -2.56 8.40 1.26
CA CYS A 381 -1.28 8.52 1.97
C CYS A 381 -0.78 9.96 2.08
N PHE A 382 -1.01 10.80 1.07
CA PHE A 382 -0.62 12.21 1.10
C PHE A 382 -1.38 12.95 2.21
N GLY A 383 -2.71 12.82 2.24
CA GLY A 383 -3.56 13.48 3.22
C GLY A 383 -3.30 12.98 4.64
N ALA A 384 -3.17 11.66 4.81
CA ALA A 384 -2.87 11.03 6.08
C ALA A 384 -1.53 11.50 6.66
N ALA A 385 -0.49 11.69 5.84
CA ALA A 385 0.79 12.21 6.30
C ALA A 385 0.72 13.68 6.75
N VAL A 386 -0.03 14.51 6.03
CA VAL A 386 -0.26 15.92 6.41
C VAL A 386 -1.06 16.01 7.72
N GLU A 387 -2.11 15.20 7.86
CA GLU A 387 -2.90 15.09 9.09
C GLU A 387 -2.06 14.60 10.27
N ALA A 388 -1.26 13.56 10.07
CA ALA A 388 -0.36 13.03 11.09
C ALA A 388 0.63 14.09 11.59
N ALA A 389 1.23 14.87 10.68
CA ALA A 389 2.13 15.96 11.04
C ALA A 389 1.42 17.07 11.83
N ARG A 390 0.20 17.42 11.42
CA ARG A 390 -0.63 18.41 12.14
C ARG A 390 -0.91 17.94 13.56
N ILE A 391 -1.34 16.69 13.74
CA ILE A 391 -1.57 16.11 15.06
C ILE A 391 -0.27 16.12 15.89
N ALA A 392 0.84 15.67 15.31
CA ALA A 392 2.13 15.59 16.00
C ALA A 392 2.54 16.96 16.55
N PHE A 393 2.48 18.00 15.71
CA PHE A 393 2.78 19.36 16.13
C PHE A 393 1.74 19.86 17.15
N THR A 394 0.45 19.91 16.81
CA THR A 394 -0.58 20.50 17.68
C THR A 394 -0.62 19.88 19.08
N TYR A 395 -0.48 18.56 19.19
CA TYR A 395 -0.63 17.84 20.46
C TYR A 395 0.71 17.34 21.05
N ARG A 396 1.85 17.70 20.47
CA ARG A 396 3.19 17.37 21.01
C ARG A 396 3.33 15.89 21.35
N THR A 397 3.06 15.05 20.36
CA THR A 397 3.04 13.58 20.54
C THR A 397 3.65 12.88 19.33
N PRO A 398 4.25 11.70 19.52
CA PRO A 398 4.45 10.79 18.40
C PRO A 398 3.10 10.39 17.79
N VAL A 399 3.10 10.29 16.46
CA VAL A 399 1.97 9.79 15.66
C VAL A 399 2.46 8.62 14.81
N LEU A 400 1.79 7.48 14.96
CA LEU A 400 2.04 6.30 14.15
C LEU A 400 1.12 6.33 12.92
N LEU A 401 1.72 6.30 11.73
CA LEU A 401 1.00 6.21 10.47
C LEU A 401 1.14 4.76 9.95
N LEU A 402 0.05 4.00 10.02
CA LEU A 402 0.00 2.59 9.64
C LEU A 402 -0.45 2.44 8.19
N SER A 403 0.51 2.29 7.28
CA SER A 403 0.27 1.83 5.91
C SER A 403 0.43 0.31 5.82
N ASP A 404 0.31 -0.27 4.64
CA ASP A 404 0.55 -1.69 4.40
C ASP A 404 1.09 -1.93 2.99
N GLY A 405 1.61 -3.14 2.73
CA GLY A 405 2.20 -3.50 1.44
C GLY A 405 1.28 -3.32 0.23
N ALA A 406 -0.06 -3.36 0.39
CA ALA A 406 -0.97 -3.18 -0.73
C ALA A 406 -1.09 -1.69 -1.08
N ILE A 407 -1.28 -0.82 -0.08
CA ILE A 407 -1.31 0.63 -0.30
C ILE A 407 0.06 1.14 -0.77
N ALA A 408 1.14 0.70 -0.14
CA ALA A 408 2.49 1.19 -0.39
C ALA A 408 2.94 1.01 -1.84
N ASN A 409 2.64 -0.17 -2.41
CA ASN A 409 3.03 -0.57 -3.77
C ASN A 409 1.93 -0.31 -4.81
N GLY A 410 0.66 -0.23 -4.40
CA GLY A 410 -0.45 0.07 -5.29
C GLY A 410 -0.35 1.49 -5.84
N SER A 411 -0.99 1.72 -6.99
CA SER A 411 -1.09 3.04 -7.60
C SER A 411 -2.50 3.34 -8.07
N GLU A 412 -2.85 4.62 -8.04
CA GLU A 412 -4.13 5.15 -8.52
C GLU A 412 -3.95 6.56 -9.10
N PRO A 413 -4.93 7.08 -9.87
CA PRO A 413 -4.95 8.47 -10.28
C PRO A 413 -5.13 9.38 -9.07
N TRP A 414 -4.21 10.31 -8.90
CA TRP A 414 -4.26 11.28 -7.82
C TRP A 414 -4.48 12.68 -8.37
N ALA A 415 -5.57 13.31 -7.93
CA ALA A 415 -5.82 14.72 -8.15
C ALA A 415 -4.76 15.52 -7.36
N VAL A 416 -3.84 16.17 -8.07
CA VAL A 416 -2.75 16.92 -7.46
C VAL A 416 -3.34 18.10 -6.67
N PRO A 417 -3.15 18.15 -5.34
CA PRO A 417 -3.73 19.20 -4.52
C PRO A 417 -3.03 20.54 -4.79
N ASP A 418 -3.81 21.61 -4.72
CA ASP A 418 -3.24 22.95 -4.62
C ASP A 418 -2.67 23.15 -3.21
N VAL A 419 -1.34 23.13 -3.10
CA VAL A 419 -0.65 23.31 -1.82
C VAL A 419 -0.98 24.65 -1.17
N SER A 420 -1.31 25.69 -1.96
CA SER A 420 -1.66 27.00 -1.42
C SER A 420 -3.05 27.04 -0.76
N ALA A 421 -3.91 26.07 -1.09
CA ALA A 421 -5.23 25.90 -0.50
C ALA A 421 -5.21 25.04 0.78
N LEU A 422 -4.08 24.44 1.13
CA LEU A 422 -3.94 23.63 2.35
C LEU A 422 -3.70 24.53 3.58
N ASP A 423 -4.36 24.20 4.69
CA ASP A 423 -4.18 24.94 5.94
C ASP A 423 -2.75 24.85 6.45
N ARG A 424 -2.19 26.00 6.85
CA ARG A 424 -0.89 26.07 7.51
C ARG A 424 -0.88 25.18 8.75
N ILE A 425 0.26 24.57 9.05
CA ILE A 425 0.49 23.87 10.32
C ILE A 425 1.26 24.83 11.23
N ASP A 426 0.73 25.12 12.41
CA ASP A 426 1.48 25.88 13.39
C ASP A 426 2.40 24.94 14.18
N PRO A 427 3.73 25.05 14.06
CA PRO A 427 4.64 24.26 14.87
C PRO A 427 4.61 24.67 16.35
N GLY A 428 4.02 25.83 16.73
CA GLY A 428 3.78 26.27 18.11
C GLY A 428 5.03 26.41 18.99
N VAL A 429 6.15 26.84 18.40
CA VAL A 429 7.43 26.93 19.12
C VAL A 429 7.55 28.26 19.86
N ASP A 430 7.85 28.20 21.15
CA ASP A 430 8.13 29.35 21.99
C ASP A 430 9.45 30.02 21.57
N THR A 431 9.41 31.34 21.40
CA THR A 431 10.56 32.13 20.90
C THR A 431 11.12 33.11 21.93
N ALA A 432 10.43 33.32 23.05
CA ALA A 432 10.83 34.21 24.12
C ALA A 432 10.29 33.70 25.48
N PRO A 433 10.98 33.97 26.60
CA PRO A 433 10.49 33.60 27.92
C PRO A 433 9.16 34.30 28.26
N PRO A 434 8.35 33.71 29.16
CA PRO A 434 7.14 34.36 29.64
C PRO A 434 7.48 35.69 30.34
N ALA A 435 6.59 36.67 30.22
CA ALA A 435 6.82 38.03 30.72
C ALA A 435 7.05 38.10 32.24
N ASP A 436 6.46 37.16 32.98
CA ASP A 436 6.38 37.19 34.45
C ASP A 436 7.08 35.99 35.14
N GLY A 437 8.06 35.34 34.50
CA GLY A 437 8.76 34.22 35.13
C GLY A 437 9.82 33.51 34.29
N GLU A 438 10.37 32.43 34.85
CA GLU A 438 11.28 31.53 34.14
C GLU A 438 10.51 30.58 33.22
N PHE A 439 11.15 30.11 32.15
CA PHE A 439 10.55 29.15 31.23
C PHE A 439 10.35 27.79 31.91
N ALA A 440 9.11 27.31 31.90
CA ALA A 440 8.72 26.04 32.49
C ALA A 440 8.25 25.07 31.38
N PRO A 441 9.06 24.07 31.00
CA PRO A 441 8.86 23.26 29.78
C PRO A 441 7.62 22.36 29.80
N TYR A 442 7.01 22.13 30.96
CA TYR A 442 5.78 21.34 31.12
C TYR A 442 4.58 22.22 31.52
N VAL A 443 4.65 23.53 31.32
CA VAL A 443 3.42 24.36 31.28
C VAL A 443 2.64 23.98 30.03
N ARG A 444 1.33 23.80 30.19
CA ARG A 444 0.48 23.23 29.16
C ARG A 444 -0.54 24.22 28.65
N ASP A 445 -0.82 24.12 27.36
CA ASP A 445 -2.01 24.69 26.77
C ASP A 445 -3.28 24.04 27.34
N ARG A 446 -4.33 24.84 27.57
CA ARG A 446 -5.54 24.36 28.26
C ARG A 446 -6.46 23.50 27.39
N GLU A 447 -6.38 23.66 26.07
CA GLU A 447 -7.25 22.95 25.12
C GLU A 447 -6.59 21.68 24.63
N THR A 448 -5.33 21.78 24.20
CA THR A 448 -4.57 20.68 23.61
C THR A 448 -3.79 19.87 24.63
N LEU A 449 -3.59 20.37 25.85
CA LEU A 449 -2.69 19.81 26.88
C LEU A 449 -1.22 19.67 26.43
N ALA A 450 -0.89 20.23 25.26
CA ALA A 450 0.46 20.30 24.73
C ALA A 450 1.33 21.13 25.66
N ARG A 451 2.51 20.60 25.98
CA ARG A 451 3.51 21.37 26.71
C ARG A 451 4.14 22.46 25.84
N ALA A 452 4.69 23.48 26.50
CA ALA A 452 5.54 24.49 25.88
C ALA A 452 6.74 23.83 25.16
N MET A 453 7.15 24.34 24.01
CA MET A 453 8.21 23.77 23.18
C MET A 453 9.18 24.87 22.74
N ALA A 454 10.41 24.80 23.23
CA ALA A 454 11.49 25.69 22.83
C ALA A 454 12.58 24.93 22.06
N ILE A 455 13.17 25.58 21.06
CA ILE A 455 14.29 25.02 20.29
C ILE A 455 15.60 25.29 21.04
N PRO A 456 16.50 24.29 21.19
CA PRO A 456 17.82 24.49 21.78
C PRO A 456 18.58 25.67 21.15
N GLY A 457 19.20 26.49 22.00
CA GLY A 457 19.90 27.71 21.57
C GLY A 457 19.04 28.97 21.60
N THR A 458 17.75 28.89 21.94
CA THR A 458 16.89 30.06 22.15
C THR A 458 17.17 30.69 23.53
N PRO A 459 17.66 31.95 23.61
CA PRO A 459 18.02 32.57 24.88
C PRO A 459 16.83 32.70 25.85
N GLY A 460 17.06 32.36 27.12
CA GLY A 460 16.03 32.49 28.18
C GLY A 460 15.01 31.35 28.20
N LEU A 461 15.15 30.35 27.32
CA LEU A 461 14.30 29.15 27.26
C LEU A 461 15.10 27.88 27.58
N GLU A 462 16.17 28.00 28.36
CA GLU A 462 17.01 26.86 28.74
C GLU A 462 16.19 25.87 29.59
N HIS A 463 16.18 24.60 29.19
CA HIS A 463 15.37 23.59 29.87
C HIS A 463 15.94 22.18 29.70
N ARG A 464 15.42 21.22 30.48
CA ARG A 464 15.85 19.81 30.45
C ARG A 464 14.67 18.85 30.34
N ILE A 465 14.51 18.27 29.17
CA ILE A 465 13.65 17.10 28.95
C ILE A 465 14.46 15.79 29.03
N GLY A 466 13.79 14.67 29.30
CA GLY A 466 14.42 13.35 29.39
C GLY A 466 13.40 12.27 29.73
N GLY A 467 13.85 11.02 29.83
CA GLY A 467 12.97 9.85 30.02
C GLY A 467 12.49 9.57 31.44
N LEU A 468 12.99 10.28 32.46
CA LEU A 468 12.50 10.17 33.83
C LEU A 468 11.25 11.02 34.02
N GLU A 469 10.33 10.58 34.89
CA GLU A 469 9.11 11.31 35.23
C GLU A 469 9.40 12.75 35.62
N LYS A 470 8.54 13.65 35.14
CA LYS A 470 8.72 15.10 35.24
C LYS A 470 7.62 15.74 36.07
N ALA A 471 7.99 16.72 36.89
CA ALA A 471 7.04 17.59 37.57
C ALA A 471 6.24 18.39 36.54
N ASP A 472 4.92 18.41 36.70
CA ASP A 472 4.06 19.28 35.89
C ASP A 472 4.48 20.76 36.07
N GLY A 473 4.47 21.53 34.98
CA GLY A 473 5.08 22.86 34.95
C GLY A 473 6.60 22.82 34.81
N SER A 474 7.34 22.65 35.92
CA SER A 474 8.80 22.91 35.95
C SER A 474 9.63 21.95 35.11
N GLY A 475 9.17 20.71 34.92
CA GLY A 475 9.94 19.69 34.21
C GLY A 475 11.14 19.12 34.98
N ASP A 476 11.22 19.37 36.28
CA ASP A 476 12.21 18.73 37.16
C ASP A 476 11.90 17.24 37.34
N ILE A 477 12.88 16.45 37.77
CA ILE A 477 12.64 15.04 38.07
C ILE A 477 11.72 14.95 39.29
N SER A 478 10.63 14.19 39.15
CA SER A 478 9.69 13.95 40.24
C SER A 478 9.42 12.46 40.41
N TYR A 479 9.44 12.01 41.67
CA TYR A 479 9.01 10.66 42.08
C TYR A 479 7.77 10.71 42.96
N ASP A 480 7.14 11.89 43.07
CA ASP A 480 5.93 12.07 43.86
C ASP A 480 4.77 11.27 43.24
N PRO A 481 4.07 10.42 44.01
CA PRO A 481 2.98 9.60 43.49
C PRO A 481 1.82 10.40 42.89
N ALA A 482 1.48 11.57 43.46
CA ALA A 482 0.39 12.39 42.96
C ALA A 482 0.78 13.08 41.64
N ASN A 483 2.04 13.53 41.51
CA ASN A 483 2.55 14.01 40.24
C ASN A 483 2.53 12.92 39.15
N HIS A 484 2.96 11.70 39.50
CA HIS A 484 2.97 10.60 38.53
C HIS A 484 1.56 10.26 38.03
N ASP A 485 0.58 10.13 38.93
CA ASP A 485 -0.83 9.90 38.54
C ASP A 485 -1.35 11.02 37.62
N LEU A 486 -1.08 12.29 37.98
CA LEU A 486 -1.47 13.44 37.17
C LEU A 486 -0.86 13.39 35.77
N MET A 487 0.46 13.23 35.68
CA MET A 487 1.19 13.26 34.41
C MET A 487 0.80 12.09 33.49
N VAL A 488 0.55 10.90 34.04
CA VAL A 488 0.00 9.76 33.29
C VAL A 488 -1.37 10.10 32.72
N ARG A 489 -2.29 10.63 33.53
CA ARG A 489 -3.64 11.00 33.09
C ARG A 489 -3.62 12.11 32.05
N LEU A 490 -2.74 13.11 32.19
CA LEU A 490 -2.60 14.20 31.23
C LEU A 490 -2.14 13.70 29.86
N ARG A 491 -1.14 12.80 29.82
CA ARG A 491 -0.68 12.20 28.56
C ARG A 491 -1.79 11.41 27.87
N GLN A 492 -2.61 10.68 28.63
CA GLN A 492 -3.78 9.98 28.08
C GLN A 492 -4.86 10.94 27.59
N ALA A 493 -5.27 11.90 28.44
CA ALA A 493 -6.29 12.88 28.12
C ALA A 493 -5.93 13.72 26.89
N LYS A 494 -4.63 13.98 26.67
CA LYS A 494 -4.11 14.65 25.48
C LYS A 494 -4.40 13.87 24.19
N ILE A 495 -4.22 12.55 24.20
CA ILE A 495 -4.52 11.70 23.04
C ILE A 495 -6.03 11.58 22.83
N ASP A 496 -6.78 11.40 23.92
CA ASP A 496 -8.25 11.32 23.86
C ASP A 496 -8.89 12.64 23.39
N GLY A 497 -8.23 13.77 23.66
CA GLY A 497 -8.63 15.12 23.25
C GLY A 497 -8.19 15.53 21.84
N ILE A 498 -7.56 14.63 21.06
CA ILE A 498 -7.24 14.92 19.66
C ILE A 498 -8.53 14.99 18.86
N THR A 499 -8.79 16.15 18.25
CA THR A 499 -9.94 16.34 17.38
C THR A 499 -9.74 15.58 16.07
N VAL A 500 -10.56 14.57 15.84
CA VAL A 500 -10.60 13.79 14.60
C VAL A 500 -11.96 13.92 13.93
N PRO A 501 -12.06 13.81 12.60
CA PRO A 501 -13.34 13.82 11.90
C PRO A 501 -14.27 12.69 12.39
N ASP A 502 -15.57 12.96 12.36
CA ASP A 502 -16.58 11.94 12.60
C ASP A 502 -16.50 10.82 11.54
N ALA A 503 -16.82 9.60 11.95
CA ALA A 503 -16.93 8.46 11.06
C ALA A 503 -18.08 8.71 10.06
N VAL A 504 -17.75 8.58 8.76
CA VAL A 504 -18.71 8.70 7.66
C VAL A 504 -19.04 7.29 7.15
N VAL A 505 -20.34 6.99 7.07
CA VAL A 505 -20.84 5.70 6.60
C VAL A 505 -21.27 5.80 5.15
N ASP A 506 -20.80 4.88 4.31
CA ASP A 506 -21.37 4.65 2.97
C ASP A 506 -22.62 3.78 3.10
N ASP A 507 -23.74 4.44 3.38
CA ASP A 507 -25.09 3.89 3.35
C ASP A 507 -26.03 4.80 2.54
N PRO A 508 -26.03 4.68 1.20
CA PRO A 508 -26.88 5.52 0.36
C PRO A 508 -28.38 5.33 0.60
N SER A 509 -28.78 4.17 1.16
CA SER A 509 -30.17 3.85 1.46
C SER A 509 -30.64 4.38 2.82
N GLY A 510 -29.73 4.48 3.78
CA GLY A 510 -30.05 4.72 5.19
C GLY A 510 -30.81 3.57 5.86
N GLU A 511 -30.95 2.42 5.19
CA GLU A 511 -31.73 1.27 5.63
C GLU A 511 -30.88 -0.01 5.77
N ALA A 512 -29.55 0.08 5.76
CA ALA A 512 -28.73 -1.12 5.80
C ALA A 512 -28.84 -1.86 7.15
N ASP A 513 -28.93 -3.20 7.10
CA ASP A 513 -29.01 -4.06 8.28
C ASP A 513 -27.61 -4.53 8.74
N LEU A 514 -26.67 -4.61 7.78
CA LEU A 514 -25.29 -5.05 7.96
C LEU A 514 -24.32 -3.87 7.72
N LEU A 515 -23.39 -3.68 8.65
CA LEU A 515 -22.26 -2.76 8.52
C LEU A 515 -20.93 -3.51 8.45
N LEU A 516 -20.19 -3.33 7.36
CA LEU A 516 -18.77 -3.69 7.31
C LEU A 516 -17.92 -2.53 7.88
N VAL A 517 -17.07 -2.81 8.86
CA VAL A 517 -16.11 -1.84 9.40
C VAL A 517 -14.68 -2.25 9.03
N GLY A 518 -13.98 -1.36 8.33
CA GLY A 518 -12.61 -1.61 7.85
C GLY A 518 -11.67 -0.45 8.15
N TRP A 519 -10.38 -0.69 7.92
CA TRP A 519 -9.29 0.27 8.02
C TRP A 519 -8.16 -0.10 7.04
N GLY A 520 -7.30 0.86 6.68
CA GLY A 520 -6.20 0.62 5.73
C GLY A 520 -6.64 0.06 4.37
N SER A 521 -5.85 -0.84 3.78
CA SER A 521 -6.12 -1.39 2.43
C SER A 521 -7.40 -2.21 2.29
N SER A 522 -8.08 -2.55 3.39
CA SER A 522 -9.40 -3.22 3.32
C SER A 522 -10.51 -2.32 2.74
N TYR A 523 -10.28 -1.00 2.64
CA TYR A 523 -11.25 -0.04 2.09
C TYR A 523 -11.78 -0.45 0.72
N GLY A 524 -10.89 -0.73 -0.23
CA GLY A 524 -11.27 -1.02 -1.60
C GLY A 524 -12.08 -2.31 -1.75
N PRO A 525 -11.57 -3.47 -1.25
CA PRO A 525 -12.31 -4.73 -1.28
C PRO A 525 -13.67 -4.65 -0.58
N ILE A 526 -13.76 -4.00 0.59
CA ILE A 526 -15.04 -3.81 1.30
C ILE A 526 -16.00 -2.98 0.46
N GLY A 527 -15.54 -1.86 -0.10
CA GLY A 527 -16.34 -0.98 -0.93
C GLY A 527 -16.88 -1.68 -2.17
N GLU A 528 -16.05 -2.44 -2.89
CA GLU A 528 -16.49 -3.19 -4.07
C GLU A 528 -17.50 -4.29 -3.72
N ALA A 529 -17.26 -5.04 -2.64
CA ALA A 529 -18.19 -6.07 -2.16
C ALA A 529 -19.56 -5.48 -1.80
N CYS A 530 -19.58 -4.34 -1.09
CA CYS A 530 -20.79 -3.60 -0.76
C CYS A 530 -21.51 -3.10 -2.01
N ARG A 531 -20.80 -2.48 -2.97
CA ARG A 531 -21.36 -2.03 -4.25
C ARG A 531 -22.00 -3.19 -5.01
N ARG A 532 -21.32 -4.34 -5.08
CA ARG A 532 -21.85 -5.56 -5.71
C ARG A 532 -23.08 -6.10 -5.00
N ALA A 533 -23.03 -6.27 -3.68
CA ALA A 533 -24.16 -6.77 -2.90
C ALA A 533 -25.39 -5.86 -3.01
N ARG A 534 -25.21 -4.54 -3.03
CA ARG A 534 -26.31 -3.58 -3.23
C ARG A 534 -26.94 -3.68 -4.62
N ARG A 535 -26.16 -3.95 -5.68
CA ARG A 535 -26.71 -4.22 -7.03
C ARG A 535 -27.62 -5.46 -7.04
N GLU A 536 -27.40 -6.40 -6.13
CA GLU A 536 -28.24 -7.59 -5.92
C GLU A 536 -29.43 -7.33 -4.96
N GLY A 537 -29.63 -6.09 -4.52
CA GLY A 537 -30.73 -5.70 -3.63
C GLY A 537 -30.46 -5.93 -2.13
N LYS A 538 -29.22 -6.25 -1.73
CA LYS A 538 -28.85 -6.47 -0.33
C LYS A 538 -28.67 -5.14 0.41
N LYS A 539 -29.10 -5.10 1.67
CA LYS A 539 -29.07 -3.94 2.57
C LYS A 539 -27.77 -3.90 3.38
N VAL A 540 -26.70 -3.43 2.76
CA VAL A 540 -25.35 -3.40 3.35
C VAL A 540 -24.70 -2.01 3.23
N ALA A 541 -24.06 -1.60 4.33
CA ALA A 541 -23.28 -0.38 4.44
C ALA A 541 -21.83 -0.71 4.80
N HIS A 542 -20.94 0.26 4.61
CA HIS A 542 -19.60 0.17 5.20
C HIS A 542 -19.13 1.49 5.80
N VAL A 543 -18.25 1.40 6.79
CA VAL A 543 -17.56 2.53 7.41
C VAL A 543 -16.06 2.26 7.40
N HIS A 544 -15.28 3.29 7.08
CA HIS A 544 -13.83 3.21 7.09
C HIS A 544 -13.23 4.05 8.22
N VAL A 545 -12.41 3.44 9.06
CA VAL A 545 -11.81 4.09 10.23
C VAL A 545 -10.37 4.49 9.90
N ARG A 546 -10.16 5.79 9.63
CA ARG A 546 -8.83 6.39 9.43
C ARG A 546 -8.08 6.56 10.74
N ASN A 547 -8.69 7.25 11.71
CA ASN A 547 -8.09 7.54 13.01
C ASN A 547 -8.38 6.36 13.94
N LEU A 548 -7.33 5.60 14.25
CA LEU A 548 -7.41 4.40 15.08
C LEU A 548 -7.16 4.71 16.56
N ASN A 549 -6.45 5.81 16.84
CA ASN A 549 -6.31 6.37 18.18
C ASN A 549 -6.10 7.90 18.13
N PRO A 550 -7.02 8.72 18.69
CA PRO A 550 -8.33 8.31 19.18
C PRO A 550 -9.24 7.84 18.04
N LEU A 551 -10.26 7.07 18.38
CA LEU A 551 -11.34 6.69 17.46
C LEU A 551 -12.31 7.88 17.29
N PRO A 552 -13.00 8.01 16.14
CA PRO A 552 -14.05 9.01 15.96
C PRO A 552 -15.10 8.96 17.06
N ALA A 553 -15.49 10.12 17.59
CA ALA A 553 -16.37 10.21 18.75
C ALA A 553 -17.76 9.59 18.50
N ASN A 554 -18.28 9.72 17.27
CA ASN A 554 -19.56 9.15 16.86
C ASN A 554 -19.52 7.64 16.59
N LEU A 555 -18.33 7.02 16.48
CA LEU A 555 -18.18 5.65 15.97
C LEU A 555 -18.98 4.63 16.80
N GLY A 556 -18.95 4.74 18.13
CA GLY A 556 -19.73 3.85 18.98
C GLY A 556 -21.24 3.91 18.73
N ALA A 557 -21.78 5.10 18.44
CA ALA A 557 -23.19 5.27 18.10
C ALA A 557 -23.51 4.68 16.72
N VAL A 558 -22.64 4.91 15.73
CA VAL A 558 -22.73 4.30 14.40
C VAL A 558 -22.73 2.78 14.50
N LEU A 559 -21.79 2.16 15.20
CA LEU A 559 -21.72 0.71 15.30
C LEU A 559 -22.98 0.10 15.96
N ARG A 560 -23.62 0.82 16.89
CA ARG A 560 -24.86 0.37 17.55
C ARG A 560 -26.12 0.53 16.70
N SER A 561 -26.10 1.36 15.66
CA SER A 561 -27.29 1.57 14.82
C SER A 561 -27.55 0.43 13.84
N TYR A 562 -26.58 -0.46 13.63
CA TYR A 562 -26.69 -1.59 12.71
C TYR A 562 -26.94 -2.89 13.47
N GLY A 563 -27.80 -3.76 12.94
CA GLY A 563 -28.15 -5.03 13.56
C GLY A 563 -26.99 -6.01 13.59
N THR A 564 -26.17 -6.00 12.53
CA THR A 564 -24.97 -6.83 12.41
C THR A 564 -23.77 -5.95 12.04
N VAL A 565 -22.66 -6.11 12.76
CA VAL A 565 -21.38 -5.44 12.45
C VAL A 565 -20.32 -6.49 12.21
N VAL A 566 -19.62 -6.38 11.07
CA VAL A 566 -18.55 -7.30 10.68
C VAL A 566 -17.27 -6.52 10.40
N ALA A 567 -16.14 -7.01 10.90
CA ALA A 567 -14.81 -6.43 10.67
C ALA A 567 -13.94 -7.40 9.85
N PRO A 568 -13.84 -7.22 8.53
CA PRO A 568 -12.84 -7.92 7.72
C PRO A 568 -11.46 -7.36 8.01
N GLU A 569 -10.55 -8.22 8.46
CA GLU A 569 -9.21 -7.79 8.87
C GLU A 569 -8.14 -8.82 8.49
N MET A 570 -7.01 -8.31 7.97
CA MET A 570 -5.87 -9.14 7.57
C MET A 570 -4.99 -9.50 8.76
N ASN A 571 -5.61 -9.98 9.83
CA ASN A 571 -5.03 -10.42 11.08
C ASN A 571 -6.07 -11.31 11.82
N LEU A 572 -5.84 -11.62 13.10
CA LEU A 572 -6.72 -12.48 13.90
C LEU A 572 -7.70 -11.71 14.83
N GLY A 573 -8.18 -10.53 14.44
CA GLY A 573 -9.22 -9.83 15.21
C GLY A 573 -8.76 -8.62 16.01
N GLN A 574 -7.71 -7.92 15.58
CA GLN A 574 -7.15 -6.77 16.31
C GLN A 574 -8.10 -5.57 16.38
N LEU A 575 -8.73 -5.17 15.26
CA LEU A 575 -9.65 -4.05 15.25
C LEU A 575 -10.95 -4.44 15.99
N ALA A 576 -11.48 -5.63 15.70
CA ALA A 576 -12.67 -6.13 16.40
C ALA A 576 -12.48 -6.17 17.93
N MET A 577 -11.29 -6.58 18.41
CA MET A 577 -10.95 -6.55 19.84
C MET A 577 -11.05 -5.13 20.41
N ILE A 578 -10.44 -4.14 19.74
CA ILE A 578 -10.47 -2.75 20.18
C ILE A 578 -11.90 -2.22 20.22
N LEU A 579 -12.66 -2.37 19.13
CA LEU A 579 -14.03 -1.85 19.03
C LEU A 579 -14.97 -2.48 20.07
N ARG A 580 -14.88 -3.80 20.28
CA ARG A 580 -15.61 -4.51 21.34
C ARG A 580 -15.25 -3.98 22.72
N SER A 581 -13.96 -3.80 23.00
CA SER A 581 -13.48 -3.31 24.30
C SER A 581 -13.94 -1.89 24.62
N ARG A 582 -14.06 -1.04 23.59
CA ARG A 582 -14.40 0.39 23.74
C ARG A 582 -15.89 0.65 23.75
N PHE A 583 -16.66 -0.07 22.94
CA PHE A 583 -18.07 0.28 22.69
C PHE A 583 -19.07 -0.80 23.11
N LEU A 584 -18.60 -1.99 23.54
CA LEU A 584 -19.44 -3.15 23.90
C LEU A 584 -20.41 -3.56 22.78
N VAL A 585 -20.02 -3.33 21.51
CA VAL A 585 -20.75 -3.80 20.32
C VAL A 585 -20.18 -5.14 19.90
N ASP A 586 -21.04 -6.10 19.55
CA ASP A 586 -20.60 -7.40 19.04
C ASP A 586 -20.11 -7.30 17.58
N VAL A 587 -18.87 -6.84 17.41
CA VAL A 587 -18.20 -6.74 16.11
C VAL A 587 -17.65 -8.10 15.69
N GLN A 588 -18.29 -8.77 14.74
CA GLN A 588 -17.88 -10.09 14.27
C GLN A 588 -16.64 -9.99 13.38
N SER A 589 -15.52 -10.60 13.77
CA SER A 589 -14.28 -10.54 12.99
C SER A 589 -14.28 -11.57 11.86
N VAL A 590 -13.80 -11.18 10.69
CA VAL A 590 -13.55 -12.04 9.53
C VAL A 590 -12.08 -11.94 9.19
N THR A 591 -11.38 -13.06 9.36
CA THR A 591 -9.92 -13.05 9.43
C THR A 591 -9.27 -13.59 8.16
N LYS A 592 -8.19 -12.94 7.71
CA LYS A 592 -7.34 -13.41 6.60
C LYS A 592 -5.86 -13.19 6.90
N VAL A 593 -5.13 -14.27 7.16
CA VAL A 593 -3.69 -14.26 7.46
C VAL A 593 -2.91 -15.06 6.41
N LYS A 594 -3.11 -14.69 5.14
CA LYS A 594 -2.52 -15.39 3.97
C LYS A 594 -1.44 -14.58 3.26
N GLY A 595 -1.03 -13.41 3.82
CA GLY A 595 -0.12 -12.49 3.14
C GLY A 595 -0.69 -11.91 1.84
N LEU A 596 -2.01 -11.79 1.74
CA LEU A 596 -2.74 -11.35 0.54
C LEU A 596 -3.91 -10.44 0.96
N ALA A 597 -4.11 -9.38 0.17
CA ALA A 597 -5.28 -8.51 0.28
C ALA A 597 -6.59 -9.30 0.15
N PHE A 598 -7.66 -8.83 0.80
CA PHE A 598 -9.01 -9.35 0.54
C PHE A 598 -9.40 -9.16 -0.92
N LEU A 599 -10.17 -10.12 -1.42
CA LEU A 599 -10.87 -9.99 -2.71
C LEU A 599 -12.28 -9.45 -2.45
N GLY A 600 -12.82 -8.65 -3.37
CA GLY A 600 -14.21 -8.21 -3.35
C GLY A 600 -15.19 -9.39 -3.37
N ASP A 601 -14.93 -10.41 -4.17
CA ASP A 601 -15.68 -11.67 -4.23
C ASP A 601 -15.70 -12.40 -2.89
N GLU A 602 -14.54 -12.50 -2.24
CA GLU A 602 -14.40 -13.12 -0.91
C GLU A 602 -15.24 -12.37 0.12
N LEU A 603 -15.24 -11.03 0.08
CA LEU A 603 -16.02 -10.22 1.00
C LEU A 603 -17.51 -10.20 0.65
N HIS A 604 -17.87 -10.42 -0.61
CA HIS A 604 -19.26 -10.60 -1.02
C HIS A 604 -19.84 -11.90 -0.45
N GLU A 605 -19.09 -13.01 -0.48
CA GLU A 605 -19.47 -14.26 0.20
C GLU A 605 -19.61 -14.09 1.73
N VAL A 606 -18.77 -13.23 2.32
CA VAL A 606 -18.85 -12.86 3.75
C VAL A 606 -20.13 -12.08 4.04
N ILE A 607 -20.52 -11.13 3.17
CA ILE A 607 -21.80 -10.40 3.29
C ILE A 607 -22.95 -11.41 3.28
N ASP A 608 -22.93 -12.38 2.37
CA ASP A 608 -23.99 -13.38 2.24
C ASP A 608 -24.09 -14.26 3.48
N SER A 609 -22.95 -14.70 4.00
CA SER A 609 -22.87 -15.47 5.24
C SER A 609 -23.32 -14.67 6.46
N ALA A 610 -23.00 -13.37 6.51
CA ALA A 610 -23.41 -12.49 7.60
C ALA A 610 -24.93 -12.26 7.60
N LEU A 611 -25.52 -11.98 6.43
CA LEU A 611 -26.97 -11.82 6.28
C LEU A 611 -27.74 -13.13 6.52
N ALA A 612 -27.13 -14.28 6.22
CA ALA A 612 -27.69 -15.60 6.51
C ALA A 612 -27.50 -16.05 7.97
N GLY A 613 -26.71 -15.34 8.77
CA GLY A 613 -26.39 -15.72 10.15
C GLY A 613 -25.41 -16.91 10.29
N THR A 614 -24.70 -17.27 9.23
CA THR A 614 -23.77 -18.42 9.16
C THR A 614 -22.30 -18.01 9.22
N LEU A 615 -21.99 -16.74 9.47
CA LEU A 615 -20.64 -16.20 9.43
C LEU A 615 -19.65 -16.94 10.36
N ARG A 616 -20.11 -17.38 11.53
CA ARG A 616 -19.28 -18.16 12.47
C ARG A 616 -18.87 -19.52 11.89
N GLU A 617 -19.79 -20.20 11.19
CA GLU A 617 -19.52 -21.48 10.55
C GLU A 617 -18.51 -21.30 9.40
N HIS A 618 -18.69 -20.22 8.63
CA HIS A 618 -17.75 -19.80 7.59
C HIS A 618 -16.33 -19.58 8.15
N GLU A 619 -16.18 -18.87 9.27
CA GLU A 619 -14.85 -18.67 9.88
C GLU A 619 -14.25 -19.96 10.45
N LEU A 620 -15.05 -20.81 11.13
CA LEU A 620 -14.56 -22.08 11.68
C LEU A 620 -14.07 -23.03 10.58
N ALA A 621 -14.72 -23.03 9.41
CA ALA A 621 -14.31 -23.83 8.28
C ALA A 621 -12.91 -23.45 7.74
N LYS A 622 -12.48 -22.18 7.89
CA LYS A 622 -11.16 -21.72 7.42
C LYS A 622 -10.01 -22.46 8.07
N THR A 623 -10.06 -22.73 9.37
CA THR A 623 -8.99 -23.45 10.09
C THR A 623 -8.89 -24.89 9.59
N SER A 624 -10.01 -25.59 9.44
CA SER A 624 -10.05 -26.95 8.88
C SER A 624 -9.53 -26.98 7.45
N ASN A 625 -9.93 -26.01 6.62
CA ASN A 625 -9.48 -25.88 5.23
C ASN A 625 -7.97 -25.55 5.14
N ALA A 626 -7.47 -24.70 6.02
CA ALA A 626 -6.04 -24.37 6.11
C ALA A 626 -5.21 -25.59 6.51
N LEU A 627 -5.67 -26.38 7.49
CA LEU A 627 -5.03 -27.62 7.92
C LEU A 627 -4.97 -28.64 6.77
N ALA A 628 -6.09 -28.84 6.05
CA ALA A 628 -6.16 -29.71 4.89
C ALA A 628 -5.19 -29.25 3.78
N SER A 629 -5.14 -27.95 3.50
CA SER A 629 -4.28 -27.35 2.47
C SER A 629 -2.79 -27.43 2.83
N ALA A 630 -2.43 -27.26 4.10
CA ALA A 630 -1.06 -27.36 4.59
C ALA A 630 -0.52 -28.80 4.52
N THR A 631 -1.36 -29.77 4.87
CA THR A 631 -1.00 -31.21 4.87
C THR A 631 -0.68 -31.73 3.47
N TYR A 632 -1.34 -31.21 2.43
CA TYR A 632 -1.08 -31.57 1.04
C TYR A 632 0.27 -31.08 0.49
N ARG A 633 0.89 -30.06 1.13
CA ARG A 633 2.20 -29.52 0.70
C ARG A 633 3.41 -30.20 1.34
N SER A 634 3.23 -30.92 2.45
CA SER A 634 4.34 -31.57 3.18
C SER A 634 4.79 -32.92 2.62
N THR A 635 4.18 -33.44 1.55
CA THR A 635 4.53 -34.74 0.95
C THR A 635 5.55 -34.65 -0.20
N GLY A 636 6.17 -33.48 -0.43
CA GLY A 636 7.32 -33.36 -1.32
C GLY A 636 8.62 -33.84 -0.66
N PRO A 637 9.61 -34.36 -1.41
CA PRO A 637 10.86 -34.87 -0.83
C PRO A 637 11.60 -33.74 -0.11
N ARG A 638 11.91 -33.96 1.18
CA ARG A 638 12.77 -33.06 1.97
C ARG A 638 14.12 -32.94 1.27
N GLN A 639 14.49 -31.73 0.86
CA GLN A 639 15.90 -31.44 0.58
C GLN A 639 16.61 -31.40 1.93
N GLU A 640 17.53 -32.34 2.14
CA GLU A 640 18.47 -32.31 3.25
C GLU A 640 19.35 -31.07 3.10
N GLU A 641 19.20 -30.10 4.00
CA GLU A 641 20.16 -29.01 4.16
C GLU A 641 21.45 -29.61 4.72
N SER A 642 22.49 -29.68 3.90
CA SER A 642 23.87 -29.91 4.38
C SER A 642 24.43 -28.63 4.97
N ALA A 643 24.90 -28.76 6.22
CA ALA A 643 25.54 -27.81 7.14
C ALA A 643 26.25 -26.57 6.57
#